data_AF-A0A5P3AUP5-F1
#
_entry.id   AF-A0A5P3AUP5-F1
#
_cell.length_a   1.000
_cell.length_b   1.000
_cell.length_c   1.000
_cell.angle_alpha   90.00
_cell.angle_beta   90.00
_cell.angle_gamma   90.00
#
_symmetry.space_group_name_H-M   'P 1'
#
loop_
_entity.id
_entity.type
_entity.pdbx_description
1 polymer ?
#
loop_
_entity_poly.entity_id
_entity_poly.type
_entity_poly.pdbx_seq_one_letter_code
_entity_poly.pdbx_strand_id
1 'polypeptide(L)'
;MEQIDIKDISGAILLTTLINEGCKRKFTLMKEDYIMLKFSLENPIYFKLGSYVECNFGLFEVCDLQKPAFNTNTAGYDYELRLDAYYWKWKNKIFKYTPEKTGQEASWNLTAPLDVQAGIVLRNLKALGYTYKGQDFVFSIDSTVENKSQLMSYDNINILDACFEMAKKWDCECWVTENIIHFGRCESGDAVDFEIGKNVQEMSQSESQSTYATRIYAFGSTRNIPADYRPIDETVVVNGVVQKRLMLPEGTPYIDAYPDMTTEEAVEQVVIFDEVYPRRTGIMSDVTTIEEKWNAYRFRDTGVNFSEKYILPGQELRIRFASGLLNGLEFAVKFNPEGKPEKLEDGGWNPEAQLWEIVRNEDYGRPLPGDVLFPQDGDEYVLSGWDSTKITELGLVGAAEQELKEKTEKYAAKSKIDPSTYGCTMMSNDAYREDGIHNLYSIGQKVNLINKAYFENGRQSRVIGFEFNLDLAYDSPIYTVGETAAYSRIGELEEKVESLTLKGQTYTGDGGSGVYVIRRNDSTPATDSNVYSALRSLVMFLRKDQADGTNFLLKFGKFIDSMIAGKGAGIYPDGRGQFERLEVRGSAVFKEIIYNRLNAQEGDTSYSENGVIESVALESDGTYTLKLRKRWENDFTAFQEGDIVYGIVNNLFSTGEYYASWMRVLSKNVPANSISVLSYPDSEVPGGKNYPPTELTIITRRGNAFNEDRQSYWYLSATTDKCLVWLEGVTKPVLEQNNYYMILGRLPNLDLFDNLPVNYKHSYIFARAGIFGELYRVDWQGLPVQELVDRGFWSAEVASSDNPYTNTQERADTVWHYGCKWKCLMTGTADEPQYAAAGWAMLEGNPEFTIEIGSTKGWYFDIETFSTTLYITGKLYNRDVTDHILDADVSWTRDTGNVSEDNAWAVKRAGAGKNLPLTIDDLGPNYTNMRVCTFKAQALLRDGQQFEVAENFVTF
;
A
#
# COMPACT_ATOMS: atom_id res chain seq x y z
N MET A 1 -29.77 -42.39 60.44
CA MET A 1 -28.80 -41.64 59.62
C MET A 1 -27.74 -42.61 59.16
N GLU A 2 -27.58 -42.76 57.85
CA GLU A 2 -26.57 -43.62 57.23
C GLU A 2 -25.16 -43.02 57.43
N GLN A 3 -24.17 -43.87 57.67
CA GLN A 3 -22.78 -43.49 57.86
C GLN A 3 -22.01 -43.76 56.57
N ILE A 4 -21.18 -42.81 56.15
CA ILE A 4 -20.45 -42.82 54.90
C ILE A 4 -18.94 -42.80 55.17
N ASP A 5 -18.22 -43.73 54.52
CA ASP A 5 -16.76 -43.77 54.50
C ASP A 5 -16.20 -43.14 53.23
N ILE A 6 -15.43 -42.07 53.38
CA ILE A 6 -14.61 -41.49 52.31
C ILE A 6 -13.24 -42.17 52.36
N LYS A 7 -12.85 -42.80 51.25
CA LYS A 7 -11.66 -43.62 51.12
C LYS A 7 -10.66 -43.00 50.14
N ASP A 8 -9.38 -43.30 50.31
CA ASP A 8 -8.37 -43.00 49.31
C ASP A 8 -8.35 -44.05 48.18
N ILE A 9 -7.52 -43.86 47.16
CA ILE A 9 -7.39 -44.78 46.02
C ILE A 9 -6.91 -46.20 46.40
N SER A 10 -6.34 -46.39 47.58
CA SER A 10 -5.93 -47.71 48.09
C SER A 10 -7.06 -48.43 48.84
N GLY A 11 -8.17 -47.74 49.09
CA GLY A 11 -9.31 -48.22 49.88
C GLY A 11 -9.21 -47.93 51.38
N ALA A 12 -8.18 -47.20 51.83
CA ALA A 12 -8.04 -46.80 53.23
C ALA A 12 -9.03 -45.68 53.56
N ILE A 13 -9.71 -45.79 54.70
CA ILE A 13 -10.68 -44.79 55.16
C ILE A 13 -9.92 -43.51 55.58
N LEU A 14 -10.25 -42.40 54.93
CA LEU A 14 -9.75 -41.05 55.25
C LEU A 14 -10.64 -40.35 56.27
N LEU A 15 -11.96 -40.49 56.11
CA LEU A 15 -12.96 -39.90 57.00
C LEU A 15 -14.22 -40.77 56.99
N THR A 16 -14.78 -40.98 58.17
CA THR A 16 -16.15 -41.48 58.31
C THR A 16 -17.05 -40.35 58.79
N THR A 17 -18.10 -40.04 58.04
CA THR A 17 -19.06 -38.96 58.34
C THR A 17 -20.50 -39.44 58.23
N LEU A 18 -21.43 -38.74 58.88
CA LEU A 18 -22.86 -38.92 58.66
C LEU A 18 -23.32 -38.11 57.45
N ILE A 19 -24.42 -38.55 56.83
CA ILE A 19 -25.17 -37.73 55.88
C ILE A 19 -25.94 -36.68 56.68
N ASN A 20 -25.44 -35.44 56.65
CA ASN A 20 -26.05 -34.29 57.35
C ASN A 20 -27.04 -33.54 56.46
N GLU A 21 -27.83 -32.67 57.08
CA GLU A 21 -28.72 -31.73 56.39
C GLU A 21 -27.96 -30.95 55.30
N GLY A 22 -28.55 -30.86 54.12
CA GLY A 22 -27.96 -30.18 52.96
C GLY A 22 -26.97 -31.01 52.13
N CYS A 23 -26.73 -32.29 52.47
CA CYS A 23 -26.10 -33.23 51.55
C CYS A 23 -27.07 -33.54 50.39
N LYS A 24 -26.58 -33.62 49.15
CA LYS A 24 -27.44 -33.72 47.96
C LYS A 24 -26.92 -34.72 46.94
N ARG A 25 -27.83 -35.35 46.20
CA ARG A 25 -27.56 -36.07 44.95
C ARG A 25 -28.09 -35.21 43.80
N LYS A 26 -27.26 -34.98 42.78
CA LYS A 26 -27.67 -34.23 41.59
C LYS A 26 -27.19 -34.89 40.31
N PHE A 27 -28.12 -35.13 39.39
CA PHE A 27 -27.83 -35.64 38.06
C PHE A 27 -28.54 -34.80 37.00
N THR A 28 -27.84 -34.48 35.91
CA THR A 28 -28.40 -33.86 34.71
C THR A 28 -27.71 -34.48 33.52
N LEU A 29 -28.51 -35.07 32.62
CA LEU A 29 -28.02 -35.82 31.46
C LEU A 29 -27.02 -34.98 30.65
N MET A 30 -25.86 -35.56 30.34
CA MET A 30 -24.75 -34.94 29.59
C MET A 30 -24.20 -33.62 30.19
N LYS A 31 -24.49 -33.32 31.46
CA LYS A 31 -24.08 -32.06 32.10
C LYS A 31 -23.39 -32.22 33.46
N GLU A 32 -23.96 -32.98 34.38
CA GLU A 32 -23.35 -33.22 35.69
C GLU A 32 -23.91 -34.46 36.39
N ASP A 33 -23.07 -35.17 37.13
CA ASP A 33 -23.46 -36.34 37.91
C ASP A 33 -22.62 -36.41 39.19
N TYR A 34 -23.20 -36.03 40.34
CA TYR A 34 -22.44 -35.98 41.58
C TYR A 34 -23.30 -36.14 42.83
N ILE A 35 -22.61 -36.35 43.95
CA ILE A 35 -23.11 -36.10 45.30
C ILE A 35 -22.33 -34.97 45.96
N MET A 36 -23.00 -34.23 46.85
CA MET A 36 -22.41 -33.21 47.70
C MET A 36 -22.57 -33.63 49.15
N LEU A 37 -21.46 -33.73 49.87
CA LEU A 37 -21.42 -34.03 51.30
C LEU A 37 -21.06 -32.78 52.09
N LYS A 38 -21.88 -32.44 53.08
CA LYS A 38 -21.65 -31.32 54.00
C LYS A 38 -21.26 -31.82 55.39
N PHE A 39 -20.11 -31.39 55.89
CA PHE A 39 -19.63 -31.73 57.23
C PHE A 39 -18.59 -30.72 57.70
N SER A 40 -18.34 -30.69 59.01
CA SER A 40 -17.33 -29.81 59.63
C SER A 40 -16.30 -30.63 60.38
N LEU A 41 -15.03 -30.24 60.30
CA LEU A 41 -13.91 -30.88 60.99
C LEU A 41 -13.11 -29.86 61.80
N GLU A 42 -12.54 -30.27 62.93
CA GLU A 42 -11.63 -29.42 63.72
C GLU A 42 -10.32 -29.14 62.96
N ASN A 43 -9.79 -30.14 62.27
CA ASN A 43 -8.59 -30.03 61.44
C ASN A 43 -8.92 -30.39 59.98
N PRO A 44 -8.33 -29.71 58.98
CA PRO A 44 -8.69 -29.94 57.59
C PRO A 44 -8.04 -31.22 57.05
N ILE A 45 -8.81 -32.00 56.28
CA ILE A 45 -8.36 -33.14 55.48
C ILE A 45 -8.30 -32.70 54.02
N TYR A 46 -7.15 -32.89 53.38
CA TYR A 46 -6.98 -32.61 51.96
C TYR A 46 -7.28 -33.86 51.12
N PHE A 47 -8.51 -33.96 50.63
CA PHE A 47 -8.91 -35.04 49.72
C PHE A 47 -8.17 -34.92 48.39
N LYS A 48 -7.56 -36.03 47.95
CA LYS A 48 -6.86 -36.11 46.67
C LYS A 48 -7.82 -36.48 45.56
N LEU A 49 -7.47 -36.16 44.31
CA LEU A 49 -8.17 -36.67 43.14
C LEU A 49 -8.22 -38.20 43.19
N GLY A 50 -9.42 -38.76 42.97
CA GLY A 50 -9.70 -40.19 43.09
C GLY A 50 -10.02 -40.69 44.51
N SER A 51 -10.01 -39.82 45.53
CA SER A 51 -10.65 -40.18 46.82
C SER A 51 -12.13 -40.43 46.55
N TYR A 52 -12.69 -41.51 47.07
CA TYR A 52 -14.00 -41.99 46.64
C TYR A 52 -14.89 -42.42 47.80
N VAL A 53 -16.17 -42.57 47.48
CA VAL A 53 -17.21 -43.07 48.35
C VAL A 53 -18.06 -44.05 47.58
N GLU A 54 -18.39 -45.16 48.23
CA GLU A 54 -19.36 -46.13 47.74
C GLU A 54 -20.53 -46.14 48.72
N CYS A 55 -21.72 -45.79 48.23
CA CYS A 55 -22.95 -45.73 49.02
C CYS A 55 -24.13 -46.31 48.22
N ASN A 56 -25.32 -46.32 48.83
CA ASN A 56 -26.55 -46.83 48.20
C ASN A 56 -26.91 -46.12 46.88
N PHE A 57 -26.35 -44.94 46.61
CA PHE A 57 -26.60 -44.16 45.40
C PHE A 57 -25.57 -44.39 44.28
N GLY A 58 -24.51 -45.16 44.54
CA GLY A 58 -23.45 -45.47 43.57
C GLY A 58 -22.03 -45.19 44.06
N LEU A 59 -21.09 -45.22 43.11
CA LEU A 59 -19.68 -44.93 43.33
C LEU A 59 -19.36 -43.50 42.86
N PHE A 60 -18.89 -42.66 43.77
CA PHE A 60 -18.55 -41.27 43.50
C PHE A 60 -17.11 -40.95 43.95
N GLU A 61 -16.42 -40.07 43.24
CA GLU A 61 -15.02 -39.74 43.49
C GLU A 61 -14.73 -38.24 43.30
N VAL A 62 -13.70 -37.77 44.01
CA VAL A 62 -13.22 -36.39 43.89
C VAL A 62 -12.52 -36.23 42.54
N CYS A 63 -13.15 -35.51 41.62
CA CYS A 63 -12.59 -35.20 40.30
C CYS A 63 -12.03 -33.77 40.18
N ASP A 64 -12.35 -32.89 41.12
CA ASP A 64 -11.81 -31.52 41.20
C ASP A 64 -11.21 -31.28 42.59
N LEU A 65 -10.09 -30.56 42.66
CA LEU A 65 -9.48 -30.19 43.93
C LEU A 65 -10.37 -29.18 44.67
N GLN A 66 -10.83 -29.57 45.86
CA GLN A 66 -11.70 -28.76 46.70
C GLN A 66 -11.00 -28.42 48.02
N LYS A 67 -11.28 -27.22 48.53
CA LYS A 67 -10.72 -26.72 49.79
C LYS A 67 -11.87 -26.36 50.73
N PRO A 68 -11.76 -26.68 52.02
CA PRO A 68 -12.76 -26.29 53.01
C PRO A 68 -12.76 -24.78 53.25
N ALA A 69 -13.88 -24.27 53.75
CA ALA A 69 -14.01 -22.92 54.29
C ALA A 69 -13.68 -22.92 55.79
N PHE A 70 -12.89 -21.95 56.26
CA PHE A 70 -12.65 -21.79 57.69
C PHE A 70 -13.88 -21.17 58.37
N ASN A 71 -14.40 -21.81 59.41
CA ASN A 71 -15.56 -21.34 60.16
C ASN A 71 -15.13 -20.58 61.41
N THR A 72 -15.37 -19.26 61.43
CA THR A 72 -14.97 -18.39 62.54
C THR A 72 -15.75 -18.61 63.84
N ASN A 73 -16.94 -19.21 63.77
CA ASN A 73 -17.79 -19.44 64.93
C ASN A 73 -17.41 -20.72 65.68
N THR A 74 -16.95 -21.75 64.97
CA THR A 74 -16.56 -23.05 65.55
C THR A 74 -15.05 -23.24 65.62
N ALA A 75 -14.26 -22.33 65.01
CA ALA A 75 -12.82 -22.46 64.78
C ALA A 75 -12.40 -23.72 64.01
N GLY A 76 -13.35 -24.37 63.32
CA GLY A 76 -13.14 -25.54 62.47
C GLY A 76 -13.18 -25.21 60.98
N TYR A 77 -13.36 -26.24 60.17
CA TYR A 77 -13.36 -26.20 58.71
C TYR A 77 -14.62 -26.87 58.16
N ASP A 78 -15.42 -26.09 57.44
CA ASP A 78 -16.66 -26.54 56.79
C ASP A 78 -16.35 -27.03 55.37
N TYR A 79 -16.88 -28.20 55.04
CA TYR A 79 -16.76 -28.82 53.72
C TYR A 79 -18.11 -28.80 53.01
N GLU A 80 -18.09 -28.43 51.74
CA GLU A 80 -19.10 -28.80 50.74
C GLU A 80 -18.43 -29.69 49.70
N LEU A 81 -18.13 -30.93 50.11
CA LEU A 81 -17.34 -31.84 49.30
C LEU A 81 -18.19 -32.46 48.18
N ARG A 82 -17.96 -32.03 46.94
CA ARG A 82 -18.53 -32.63 45.73
C ARG A 82 -17.71 -33.87 45.31
N LEU A 83 -18.38 -35.00 45.14
CA LEU A 83 -17.83 -36.22 44.54
C LEU A 83 -18.64 -36.54 43.29
N ASP A 84 -18.01 -36.50 42.12
CA ASP A 84 -18.65 -36.79 40.83
C ASP A 84 -18.75 -38.32 40.63
N ALA A 85 -19.69 -38.81 39.82
CA ALA A 85 -19.82 -40.24 39.54
C ALA A 85 -18.53 -40.82 38.92
N TYR A 86 -18.26 -42.10 39.16
CA TYR A 86 -17.00 -42.81 38.82
C TYR A 86 -16.46 -42.66 37.38
N TYR A 87 -17.27 -42.25 36.41
CA TYR A 87 -16.86 -42.00 35.03
C TYR A 87 -16.47 -40.54 34.77
N TRP A 88 -16.82 -39.59 35.65
CA TRP A 88 -16.51 -38.17 35.48
C TRP A 88 -15.01 -37.85 35.53
N LYS A 89 -14.19 -38.71 36.15
CA LYS A 89 -12.73 -38.54 36.09
C LYS A 89 -12.16 -38.56 34.68
N TRP A 90 -12.92 -39.07 33.69
CA TRP A 90 -12.55 -39.04 32.28
C TRP A 90 -12.38 -37.60 31.76
N LYS A 91 -13.05 -36.62 32.38
CA LYS A 91 -12.89 -35.19 32.08
C LYS A 91 -11.46 -34.68 32.27
N ASN A 92 -10.68 -35.36 33.12
CA ASN A 92 -9.30 -35.01 33.45
C ASN A 92 -8.28 -35.75 32.57
N LYS A 93 -8.72 -36.44 31.51
CA LYS A 93 -7.88 -37.28 30.66
C LYS A 93 -8.04 -36.89 29.20
N ILE A 94 -6.92 -36.53 28.57
CA ILE A 94 -6.86 -36.18 27.15
C ILE A 94 -7.24 -37.39 26.29
N PHE A 95 -8.11 -37.19 25.32
CA PHE A 95 -8.54 -38.19 24.35
C PHE A 95 -7.50 -38.34 23.22
N LYS A 96 -6.97 -39.54 23.04
CA LYS A 96 -5.84 -39.80 22.14
C LYS A 96 -6.19 -40.83 21.08
N TYR A 97 -5.66 -40.68 19.87
CA TYR A 97 -5.92 -41.64 18.78
C TYR A 97 -5.27 -43.01 19.01
N THR A 98 -4.02 -43.01 19.50
CA THR A 98 -3.23 -44.23 19.78
C THR A 98 -2.73 -44.26 21.23
N PRO A 99 -3.64 -44.47 22.21
CA PRO A 99 -3.31 -44.37 23.63
C PRO A 99 -2.30 -45.43 24.11
N GLU A 100 -2.04 -46.48 23.33
CA GLU A 100 -1.12 -47.57 23.68
C GLU A 100 0.34 -47.31 23.26
N LYS A 101 0.60 -46.30 22.39
CA LYS A 101 1.94 -46.01 21.87
C LYS A 101 2.54 -44.73 22.48
N THR A 102 3.86 -44.61 22.46
CA THR A 102 4.62 -43.42 22.87
C THR A 102 4.65 -42.37 21.73
N GLY A 103 4.40 -41.08 22.04
CA GLY A 103 4.31 -39.99 21.04
C GLY A 103 2.87 -39.60 20.65
N GLN A 104 1.98 -39.50 21.65
CA GLN A 104 0.53 -39.51 21.46
C GLN A 104 -0.01 -38.19 20.92
N GLU A 105 -0.58 -38.24 19.72
CA GLU A 105 -1.31 -37.13 19.10
C GLU A 105 -2.68 -36.92 19.78
N ALA A 106 -2.88 -35.71 20.30
CA ALA A 106 -4.11 -35.29 20.99
C ALA A 106 -5.04 -34.46 20.08
N SER A 107 -4.59 -34.16 18.86
CA SER A 107 -5.34 -33.39 17.87
C SER A 107 -5.37 -34.18 16.56
N TRP A 108 -6.52 -34.73 16.20
CA TRP A 108 -6.65 -35.65 15.08
C TRP A 108 -8.05 -35.60 14.49
N ASN A 109 -8.14 -35.94 13.20
CA ASN A 109 -9.38 -35.98 12.46
C ASN A 109 -9.65 -37.43 12.04
N LEU A 110 -10.89 -37.89 12.17
CA LEU A 110 -11.29 -39.22 11.71
C LEU A 110 -12.68 -39.17 11.09
N THR A 111 -12.77 -39.61 9.84
CA THR A 111 -14.04 -39.89 9.17
C THR A 111 -14.37 -41.37 9.39
N ALA A 112 -15.23 -41.66 10.36
CA ALA A 112 -15.64 -43.04 10.67
C ALA A 112 -17.04 -43.07 11.30
N PRO A 113 -17.72 -44.24 11.32
CA PRO A 113 -18.98 -44.41 12.05
C PRO A 113 -18.80 -44.38 13.57
N LEU A 114 -19.91 -44.23 14.30
CA LEU A 114 -19.93 -44.02 15.75
C LEU A 114 -19.33 -45.19 16.55
N ASP A 115 -19.53 -46.43 16.10
CA ASP A 115 -18.93 -47.63 16.73
C ASP A 115 -17.40 -47.61 16.68
N VAL A 116 -16.82 -47.15 15.57
CA VAL A 116 -15.36 -46.98 15.44
C VAL A 116 -14.86 -45.87 16.35
N GLN A 117 -15.56 -44.73 16.42
CA GLN A 117 -15.22 -43.61 17.31
C GLN A 117 -15.29 -44.04 18.79
N ALA A 118 -16.38 -44.69 19.21
CA ALA A 118 -16.57 -45.23 20.55
C ALA A 118 -15.53 -46.31 20.89
N GLY A 119 -15.09 -47.10 19.90
CA GLY A 119 -13.97 -48.03 20.06
C GLY A 119 -12.66 -47.36 20.49
N ILE A 120 -12.38 -46.14 20.03
CA ILE A 120 -11.20 -45.36 20.45
C ILE A 120 -11.36 -44.89 21.90
N VAL A 121 -12.59 -44.54 22.34
CA VAL A 121 -12.88 -44.25 23.76
C VAL A 121 -12.51 -45.44 24.63
N LEU A 122 -12.99 -46.64 24.29
CA LEU A 122 -12.69 -47.85 25.06
C LEU A 122 -11.19 -48.14 25.12
N ARG A 123 -10.45 -47.92 24.02
CA ARG A 123 -8.98 -48.05 23.99
C ARG A 123 -8.30 -47.09 24.96
N ASN A 124 -8.75 -45.84 25.05
CA ASN A 124 -8.22 -44.87 25.99
C ASN A 124 -8.49 -45.29 27.45
N LEU A 125 -9.73 -45.69 27.75
CA LEU A 125 -10.11 -46.17 29.09
C LEU A 125 -9.28 -47.39 29.50
N LYS A 126 -9.08 -48.32 28.58
CA LYS A 126 -8.26 -49.53 28.80
C LYS A 126 -6.79 -49.20 29.03
N ALA A 127 -6.21 -48.30 28.23
CA ALA A 127 -4.81 -47.86 28.41
C ALA A 127 -4.59 -47.14 29.76
N LEU A 128 -5.63 -46.48 30.29
CA LEU A 128 -5.61 -45.85 31.61
C LEU A 128 -5.89 -46.83 32.76
N GLY A 129 -6.28 -48.09 32.47
CA GLY A 129 -6.67 -49.07 33.46
C GLY A 129 -8.01 -48.76 34.16
N TYR A 130 -8.91 -48.03 33.49
CA TYR A 130 -10.20 -47.65 34.06
C TYR A 130 -11.23 -48.75 33.88
N THR A 131 -11.78 -49.21 35.02
CA THR A 131 -12.79 -50.27 35.11
C THR A 131 -13.91 -49.86 36.06
N TYR A 132 -15.11 -50.39 35.88
CA TYR A 132 -16.19 -50.30 36.88
C TYR A 132 -16.29 -51.62 37.64
N LYS A 133 -16.01 -51.60 38.95
CA LYS A 133 -15.99 -52.80 39.81
C LYS A 133 -15.21 -54.00 39.22
N GLY A 134 -14.09 -53.70 38.55
CA GLY A 134 -13.22 -54.69 37.90
C GLY A 134 -13.64 -55.14 36.50
N GLN A 135 -14.70 -54.57 35.94
CA GLN A 135 -15.15 -54.85 34.56
C GLN A 135 -14.69 -53.77 33.59
N ASP A 136 -14.21 -54.18 32.41
CA ASP A 136 -13.89 -53.28 31.29
C ASP A 136 -15.17 -52.57 30.82
N PHE A 137 -15.01 -51.30 30.42
CA PHE A 137 -16.10 -50.54 29.82
C PHE A 137 -16.45 -51.07 28.42
N VAL A 138 -17.74 -51.04 28.08
CA VAL A 138 -18.29 -51.37 26.76
C VAL A 138 -19.22 -50.23 26.30
N PHE A 139 -19.55 -50.18 25.01
CA PHE A 139 -20.55 -49.25 24.50
C PHE A 139 -21.79 -50.00 23.98
N SER A 140 -22.92 -49.30 23.95
CA SER A 140 -24.17 -49.73 23.32
C SER A 140 -24.69 -48.60 22.45
N ILE A 141 -25.02 -48.88 21.19
CA ILE A 141 -25.62 -47.92 20.26
C ILE A 141 -27.06 -48.37 20.01
N ASP A 142 -28.02 -47.50 20.31
CA ASP A 142 -29.44 -47.78 20.08
C ASP A 142 -29.74 -47.93 18.58
N SER A 143 -30.66 -48.84 18.25
CA SER A 143 -31.05 -49.12 16.86
C SER A 143 -31.60 -47.91 16.09
N THR A 144 -32.06 -46.87 16.79
CA THR A 144 -32.54 -45.61 16.21
C THR A 144 -31.43 -44.66 15.80
N VAL A 145 -30.18 -44.90 16.22
CA VAL A 145 -29.02 -44.09 15.85
C VAL A 145 -28.43 -44.64 14.55
N GLU A 146 -28.51 -43.85 13.49
CA GLU A 146 -27.92 -44.19 12.20
C GLU A 146 -26.38 -44.20 12.32
N ASN A 147 -25.76 -45.39 12.27
CA ASN A 147 -24.32 -45.55 12.36
C ASN A 147 -23.60 -45.18 11.03
N LYS A 148 -23.82 -43.95 10.55
CA LYS A 148 -23.17 -43.42 9.34
C LYS A 148 -21.76 -42.91 9.63
N SER A 149 -20.90 -42.95 8.62
CA SER A 149 -19.55 -42.39 8.71
C SER A 149 -19.61 -40.86 8.70
N GLN A 150 -19.07 -40.24 9.75
CA GLN A 150 -18.99 -38.77 9.86
C GLN A 150 -17.57 -38.35 10.18
N LEU A 151 -17.16 -37.20 9.63
CA LEU A 151 -15.91 -36.54 10.01
C LEU A 151 -16.07 -35.95 11.41
N MET A 152 -15.25 -36.43 12.33
CA MET A 152 -15.01 -35.84 13.65
C MET A 152 -13.61 -35.23 13.68
N SER A 153 -13.52 -34.06 14.29
CA SER A 153 -12.27 -33.34 14.55
C SER A 153 -12.12 -33.19 16.04
N TYR A 154 -11.04 -33.73 16.60
CA TYR A 154 -10.73 -33.61 18.01
C TYR A 154 -9.48 -32.75 18.14
N ASP A 155 -9.53 -31.72 18.97
CA ASP A 155 -8.38 -30.88 19.28
C ASP A 155 -8.18 -30.77 20.78
N ASN A 156 -7.23 -31.56 21.30
CA ASN A 156 -6.86 -31.60 22.72
C ASN A 156 -8.06 -31.72 23.70
N ILE A 157 -9.11 -32.43 23.27
CA ILE A 157 -10.33 -32.66 24.05
C ILE A 157 -10.12 -33.76 25.10
N ASN A 158 -10.91 -33.76 26.17
CA ASN A 158 -10.91 -34.87 27.12
C ASN A 158 -11.85 -36.02 26.68
N ILE A 159 -11.68 -37.19 27.30
CA ILE A 159 -12.43 -38.41 26.92
C ILE A 159 -13.94 -38.24 27.12
N LEU A 160 -14.37 -37.57 28.19
CA LEU A 160 -15.81 -37.42 28.49
C LEU A 160 -16.49 -36.49 27.50
N ASP A 161 -15.88 -35.34 27.23
CA ASP A 161 -16.39 -34.37 26.25
C ASP A 161 -16.35 -34.96 24.83
N ALA A 162 -15.36 -35.80 24.51
CA ALA A 162 -15.36 -36.53 23.24
C ALA A 162 -16.61 -37.42 23.08
N CYS A 163 -17.06 -38.10 24.14
CA CYS A 163 -18.31 -38.85 24.11
C CYS A 163 -19.53 -37.94 23.89
N PHE A 164 -19.57 -36.76 24.51
CA PHE A 164 -20.68 -35.82 24.33
C PHE A 164 -20.71 -35.21 22.92
N GLU A 165 -19.55 -34.88 22.35
CA GLU A 165 -19.43 -34.41 20.96
C GLU A 165 -19.79 -35.51 19.95
N MET A 166 -19.46 -36.77 20.24
CA MET A 166 -19.95 -37.91 19.46
C MET A 166 -21.47 -37.99 19.51
N ALA A 167 -22.10 -37.88 20.68
CA ALA A 167 -23.56 -37.89 20.79
C ALA A 167 -24.20 -36.75 19.97
N LYS A 168 -23.68 -35.52 20.12
CA LYS A 168 -24.10 -34.33 19.37
C LYS A 168 -24.03 -34.54 17.86
N LYS A 169 -22.90 -35.05 17.35
CA LYS A 169 -22.67 -35.25 15.92
C LYS A 169 -23.60 -36.31 15.31
N TRP A 170 -23.97 -37.33 16.07
CA TRP A 170 -24.91 -38.37 15.63
C TRP A 170 -26.37 -38.10 16.03
N ASP A 171 -26.68 -36.89 16.52
CA ASP A 171 -28.03 -36.45 16.91
C ASP A 171 -28.67 -37.43 17.90
N CYS A 172 -27.88 -37.84 18.90
CA CYS A 172 -28.26 -38.73 19.99
C CYS A 172 -27.73 -38.24 21.34
N GLU A 173 -28.07 -38.95 22.42
CA GLU A 173 -27.65 -38.65 23.79
C GLU A 173 -26.64 -39.69 24.28
N CYS A 174 -25.79 -39.29 25.23
CA CYS A 174 -24.78 -40.15 25.85
C CYS A 174 -24.97 -40.23 27.36
N TRP A 175 -25.06 -41.44 27.92
CA TRP A 175 -25.10 -41.66 29.36
C TRP A 175 -24.37 -42.95 29.75
N VAL A 176 -23.93 -43.03 31.00
CA VAL A 176 -23.17 -44.18 31.51
C VAL A 176 -23.95 -44.86 32.63
N THR A 177 -24.19 -46.17 32.49
CA THR A 177 -24.72 -47.01 33.56
C THR A 177 -23.76 -48.15 33.80
N GLU A 178 -23.26 -48.28 35.03
CA GLU A 178 -22.28 -49.31 35.40
C GLU A 178 -21.03 -49.32 34.49
N ASN A 179 -20.81 -50.36 33.69
CA ASN A 179 -19.70 -50.43 32.74
C ASN A 179 -20.10 -50.12 31.29
N ILE A 180 -21.33 -49.66 31.04
CA ILE A 180 -21.88 -49.44 29.69
C ILE A 180 -22.01 -47.96 29.38
N ILE A 181 -21.42 -47.53 28.27
CA ILE A 181 -21.59 -46.21 27.65
C ILE A 181 -22.68 -46.32 26.59
N HIS A 182 -23.83 -45.69 26.81
CA HIS A 182 -24.97 -45.74 25.88
C HIS A 182 -24.95 -44.54 24.96
N PHE A 183 -25.20 -44.78 23.67
CA PHE A 183 -25.47 -43.77 22.65
C PHE A 183 -26.85 -44.01 22.06
N GLY A 184 -27.79 -43.09 22.28
CA GLY A 184 -29.19 -43.29 21.89
C GLY A 184 -30.10 -42.22 22.44
N ARG A 185 -31.41 -42.46 22.44
CA ARG A 185 -32.37 -41.63 23.18
C ARG A 185 -32.52 -42.22 24.58
N CYS A 186 -32.20 -41.46 25.60
CA CYS A 186 -32.28 -41.90 26.99
C CYS A 186 -33.76 -41.91 27.42
N GLU A 187 -34.48 -42.99 27.13
CA GLU A 187 -35.90 -43.12 27.44
C GLU A 187 -36.21 -44.52 27.98
N SER A 188 -36.97 -44.59 29.07
CA SER A 188 -37.31 -45.85 29.74
C SER A 188 -38.67 -45.81 30.45
N GLY A 189 -39.24 -46.99 30.70
CA GLY A 189 -40.48 -47.18 31.46
C GLY A 189 -41.77 -46.72 30.76
N ASP A 190 -42.91 -47.00 31.39
CA ASP A 190 -44.22 -46.45 31.00
C ASP A 190 -44.39 -45.02 31.54
N ALA A 191 -45.21 -44.19 30.89
CA ALA A 191 -45.40 -42.81 31.32
C ALA A 191 -46.09 -42.72 32.69
N VAL A 192 -45.49 -41.96 33.61
CA VAL A 192 -46.03 -41.70 34.96
C VAL A 192 -46.60 -40.29 35.04
N ASP A 193 -47.82 -40.14 35.59
CA ASP A 193 -48.47 -38.82 35.71
C ASP A 193 -47.78 -37.93 36.76
N PHE A 194 -47.41 -36.73 36.36
CA PHE A 194 -46.87 -35.64 37.19
C PHE A 194 -47.91 -34.51 37.20
N GLU A 195 -48.81 -34.54 38.19
CA GLU A 195 -49.98 -33.66 38.29
C GLU A 195 -49.80 -32.62 39.41
N ILE A 196 -49.86 -31.33 39.02
CA ILE A 196 -49.75 -30.21 39.97
C ILE A 196 -50.90 -30.24 40.97
N GLY A 197 -50.57 -30.11 42.27
CA GLY A 197 -51.55 -30.15 43.36
C GLY A 197 -51.98 -31.56 43.78
N LYS A 198 -51.44 -32.62 43.16
CA LYS A 198 -51.64 -34.02 43.55
C LYS A 198 -50.33 -34.64 44.05
N ASN A 199 -49.44 -35.02 43.14
CA ASN A 199 -48.12 -35.57 43.47
C ASN A 199 -46.98 -34.56 43.27
N VAL A 200 -47.20 -33.51 42.49
CA VAL A 200 -46.25 -32.40 42.26
C VAL A 200 -46.69 -31.18 43.07
N GLN A 201 -45.82 -30.68 43.95
CA GLN A 201 -46.05 -29.48 44.75
C GLN A 201 -45.90 -28.21 43.92
N GLU A 202 -44.82 -28.14 43.13
CA GLU A 202 -44.47 -27.00 42.29
C GLU A 202 -44.03 -27.50 40.92
N MET A 203 -44.56 -26.87 39.87
CA MET A 203 -44.12 -27.11 38.49
C MET A 203 -43.73 -25.76 37.89
N SER A 204 -42.44 -25.54 37.66
CA SER A 204 -41.90 -24.32 37.09
C SER A 204 -41.40 -24.56 35.68
N GLN A 205 -41.76 -23.69 34.75
CA GLN A 205 -41.26 -23.71 33.37
C GLN A 205 -39.95 -22.91 33.29
N SER A 206 -38.91 -23.48 32.68
CA SER A 206 -37.70 -22.74 32.32
C SER A 206 -37.89 -21.96 31.02
N GLU A 207 -37.17 -20.84 30.85
CA GLU A 207 -37.05 -20.22 29.51
C GLU A 207 -36.43 -21.23 28.53
N SER A 208 -36.99 -21.30 27.32
CA SER A 208 -36.58 -22.27 26.30
C SER A 208 -35.10 -22.13 25.94
N GLN A 209 -34.36 -23.23 25.96
CA GLN A 209 -32.95 -23.27 25.54
C GLN A 209 -32.76 -23.57 24.04
N SER A 210 -33.82 -23.93 23.31
CA SER A 210 -33.75 -24.17 21.85
C SER A 210 -34.80 -23.37 21.07
N THR A 211 -34.75 -23.43 19.74
CA THR A 211 -35.64 -22.66 18.86
C THR A 211 -36.93 -23.44 18.59
N TYR A 212 -38.04 -22.99 19.17
CA TYR A 212 -39.38 -23.41 18.76
C TYR A 212 -39.69 -22.80 17.39
N ALA A 213 -40.03 -23.64 16.41
CA ALA A 213 -40.38 -23.18 15.07
C ALA A 213 -41.45 -24.11 14.47
N THR A 214 -42.45 -23.49 13.85
CA THR A 214 -43.60 -24.17 13.26
C THR A 214 -43.68 -24.01 11.74
N ARG A 215 -42.88 -23.11 11.15
CA ARG A 215 -42.70 -22.98 9.70
C ARG A 215 -41.21 -22.91 9.35
N ILE A 216 -40.75 -23.84 8.50
CA ILE A 216 -39.34 -23.96 8.16
C ILE A 216 -39.10 -23.59 6.69
N TYR A 217 -38.26 -22.57 6.48
CA TYR A 217 -37.66 -22.26 5.18
C TYR A 217 -36.33 -23.00 5.09
N ALA A 218 -36.23 -23.98 4.22
CA ALA A 218 -35.04 -24.81 4.10
C ALA A 218 -34.23 -24.54 2.84
N PHE A 219 -32.91 -24.51 2.99
CA PHE A 219 -31.96 -24.40 1.91
C PHE A 219 -30.90 -25.49 2.02
N GLY A 220 -30.48 -26.07 0.90
CA GLY A 220 -29.33 -26.97 0.86
C GLY A 220 -28.00 -26.24 0.63
N SER A 221 -27.01 -26.96 0.14
CA SER A 221 -25.70 -26.41 -0.22
C SER A 221 -25.74 -25.57 -1.51
N THR A 222 -24.64 -24.86 -1.75
CA THR A 222 -24.31 -24.26 -3.07
C THR A 222 -23.49 -25.20 -3.97
N ARG A 223 -23.10 -26.37 -3.45
CA ARG A 223 -22.29 -27.35 -4.18
C ARG A 223 -23.04 -27.90 -5.40
N ASN A 224 -22.32 -27.99 -6.51
CA ASN A 224 -22.77 -28.54 -7.78
C ASN A 224 -23.98 -27.87 -8.45
N ILE A 225 -24.33 -26.64 -8.04
CA ILE A 225 -25.37 -25.86 -8.68
C ILE A 225 -24.78 -24.58 -9.27
N PRO A 226 -25.16 -24.19 -10.51
CA PRO A 226 -24.74 -22.94 -11.08
C PRO A 226 -25.48 -21.76 -10.44
N ALA A 227 -24.92 -20.56 -10.59
CA ALA A 227 -25.50 -19.35 -10.04
C ALA A 227 -26.87 -18.98 -10.65
N ASP A 228 -27.36 -19.69 -11.66
CA ASP A 228 -28.63 -19.42 -12.34
C ASP A 228 -29.56 -20.64 -12.39
N TYR A 229 -29.36 -21.64 -11.51
CA TYR A 229 -30.14 -22.88 -11.54
C TYR A 229 -31.65 -22.71 -11.25
N ARG A 230 -32.07 -21.58 -10.64
CA ARG A 230 -33.47 -21.14 -10.54
C ARG A 230 -33.64 -19.70 -11.05
N PRO A 231 -34.80 -19.36 -11.65
CA PRO A 231 -35.10 -18.01 -12.11
C PRO A 231 -34.93 -16.98 -10.99
N ILE A 232 -34.36 -15.83 -11.32
CA ILE A 232 -34.18 -14.72 -10.40
C ILE A 232 -35.45 -13.90 -10.42
N ASP A 233 -36.12 -13.77 -9.27
CA ASP A 233 -37.09 -12.69 -9.10
C ASP A 233 -36.31 -11.40 -8.80
N GLU A 234 -36.16 -10.54 -9.82
CA GLU A 234 -35.36 -9.31 -9.75
C GLU A 234 -35.89 -8.30 -8.69
N THR A 235 -37.07 -8.53 -8.13
CA THR A 235 -37.69 -7.66 -7.11
C THR A 235 -37.17 -7.90 -5.67
N VAL A 236 -36.44 -8.99 -5.42
CA VAL A 236 -35.98 -9.38 -4.05
C VAL A 236 -34.50 -9.04 -3.80
N VAL A 237 -33.82 -8.38 -4.75
CA VAL A 237 -32.41 -7.99 -4.59
C VAL A 237 -32.30 -6.70 -3.77
N VAL A 238 -32.32 -6.83 -2.45
CA VAL A 238 -31.94 -5.73 -1.53
C VAL A 238 -30.47 -5.93 -1.13
N ASN A 239 -29.61 -4.97 -1.47
CA ASN A 239 -28.19 -4.88 -1.07
C ASN A 239 -27.24 -6.00 -1.56
N GLY A 240 -27.47 -6.57 -2.75
CA GLY A 240 -26.41 -7.23 -3.52
C GLY A 240 -25.80 -8.51 -2.93
N VAL A 241 -26.46 -9.17 -1.98
CA VAL A 241 -26.06 -10.49 -1.48
C VAL A 241 -27.11 -11.51 -1.90
N VAL A 242 -26.85 -12.25 -2.98
CA VAL A 242 -27.64 -13.43 -3.34
C VAL A 242 -26.73 -14.65 -3.20
N GLN A 243 -26.75 -15.30 -2.03
CA GLN A 243 -26.22 -16.66 -1.91
C GLN A 243 -27.29 -17.63 -2.40
N LYS A 244 -27.14 -18.09 -3.64
CA LYS A 244 -28.09 -19.02 -4.27
C LYS A 244 -27.76 -20.45 -3.84
N ARG A 245 -28.61 -21.00 -2.98
CA ARG A 245 -28.54 -22.37 -2.44
C ARG A 245 -29.59 -23.26 -3.07
N LEU A 246 -29.45 -24.57 -2.98
CA LEU A 246 -30.50 -25.54 -3.31
C LEU A 246 -31.79 -25.19 -2.52
N MET A 247 -32.95 -25.15 -3.19
CA MET A 247 -34.23 -24.77 -2.60
C MET A 247 -35.15 -25.99 -2.46
N LEU A 248 -36.19 -25.88 -1.62
CA LEU A 248 -37.28 -26.85 -1.59
C LEU A 248 -37.92 -27.01 -2.99
N PRO A 249 -38.54 -28.17 -3.29
CA PRO A 249 -39.15 -28.43 -4.60
C PRO A 249 -40.05 -27.28 -5.07
N GLU A 250 -40.06 -27.03 -6.38
CA GLU A 250 -40.85 -25.94 -6.96
C GLU A 250 -42.33 -26.01 -6.51
N GLY A 251 -42.89 -24.86 -6.09
CA GLY A 251 -44.23 -24.79 -5.50
C GLY A 251 -44.30 -25.06 -3.99
N THR A 252 -43.20 -25.41 -3.33
CA THR A 252 -43.12 -25.62 -1.86
C THR A 252 -42.17 -24.59 -1.21
N PRO A 253 -42.64 -23.37 -0.87
CA PRO A 253 -41.78 -22.32 -0.34
C PRO A 253 -41.26 -22.61 1.09
N TYR A 254 -42.03 -23.35 1.88
CA TYR A 254 -41.73 -23.71 3.27
C TYR A 254 -42.42 -25.03 3.64
N ILE A 255 -42.05 -25.60 4.79
CA ILE A 255 -42.71 -26.75 5.40
C ILE A 255 -43.32 -26.32 6.74
N ASP A 256 -44.63 -26.51 6.88
CA ASP A 256 -45.34 -26.26 8.14
C ASP A 256 -45.40 -27.52 9.01
N ALA A 257 -45.26 -27.33 10.32
CA ALA A 257 -45.33 -28.38 11.32
C ALA A 257 -46.77 -28.86 11.57
N TYR A 258 -47.75 -28.01 11.31
CA TYR A 258 -49.18 -28.30 11.42
C TYR A 258 -49.89 -28.00 10.09
N PRO A 259 -50.96 -28.74 9.73
CA PRO A 259 -51.77 -28.42 8.55
C PRO A 259 -52.47 -27.06 8.70
N ASP A 260 -52.65 -26.35 7.58
CA ASP A 260 -53.50 -25.14 7.46
C ASP A 260 -53.14 -23.95 8.38
N MET A 261 -51.84 -23.78 8.72
CA MET A 261 -51.38 -22.67 9.56
C MET A 261 -51.51 -21.30 8.88
N THR A 262 -52.06 -20.33 9.60
CA THR A 262 -52.03 -18.92 9.17
C THR A 262 -50.62 -18.31 9.33
N THR A 263 -50.35 -17.20 8.64
CA THR A 263 -49.05 -16.50 8.73
C THR A 263 -48.78 -16.02 10.14
N GLU A 264 -49.79 -15.57 10.88
CA GLU A 264 -49.68 -15.05 12.24
C GLU A 264 -49.47 -16.15 13.29
N GLU A 265 -49.90 -17.38 13.02
CA GLU A 265 -49.68 -18.55 13.88
C GLU A 265 -48.30 -19.21 13.66
N ALA A 266 -47.65 -18.89 12.54
CA ALA A 266 -46.36 -19.45 12.16
C ALA A 266 -45.19 -18.77 12.89
N VAL A 267 -44.38 -19.58 13.55
CA VAL A 267 -43.07 -19.18 14.07
C VAL A 267 -42.04 -19.63 13.04
N GLU A 268 -41.54 -18.67 12.28
CA GLU A 268 -40.69 -18.93 11.11
C GLU A 268 -39.22 -19.13 11.49
N GLN A 269 -38.59 -20.14 10.88
CA GLN A 269 -37.15 -20.38 11.00
C GLN A 269 -36.54 -20.73 9.64
N VAL A 270 -35.36 -20.18 9.36
CA VAL A 270 -34.54 -20.57 8.20
C VAL A 270 -33.52 -21.62 8.65
N VAL A 271 -33.45 -22.73 7.92
CA VAL A 271 -32.53 -23.85 8.21
C VAL A 271 -31.71 -24.17 6.96
N ILE A 272 -30.41 -24.38 7.14
CA ILE A 272 -29.49 -24.71 6.06
C ILE A 272 -28.94 -26.12 6.26
N PHE A 273 -29.15 -27.00 5.28
CA PHE A 273 -28.62 -28.37 5.23
C PHE A 273 -27.47 -28.43 4.21
N ASP A 274 -26.27 -28.01 4.62
CA ASP A 274 -25.09 -27.92 3.74
C ASP A 274 -24.66 -29.28 3.15
N GLU A 275 -25.06 -30.38 3.78
CA GLU A 275 -24.82 -31.74 3.31
C GLU A 275 -25.83 -32.21 2.25
N VAL A 276 -26.90 -31.46 1.97
CA VAL A 276 -27.87 -31.75 0.91
C VAL A 276 -27.53 -30.93 -0.33
N TYR A 277 -27.13 -31.61 -1.39
CA TYR A 277 -26.76 -30.99 -2.66
C TYR A 277 -26.87 -31.99 -3.81
N PRO A 278 -27.01 -31.53 -5.06
CA PRO A 278 -27.00 -32.41 -6.22
C PRO A 278 -25.69 -33.18 -6.30
N ARG A 279 -25.76 -34.49 -6.07
CA ARG A 279 -24.58 -35.35 -6.02
C ARG A 279 -24.87 -36.69 -6.65
N ARG A 280 -23.82 -37.25 -7.23
CA ARG A 280 -23.80 -38.61 -7.75
C ARG A 280 -22.60 -39.34 -7.14
N THR A 281 -22.81 -40.60 -6.80
CA THR A 281 -21.73 -41.54 -6.49
C THR A 281 -21.26 -42.17 -7.80
N GLY A 282 -20.05 -41.84 -8.25
CA GLY A 282 -19.36 -42.46 -9.38
C GLY A 282 -18.55 -43.67 -8.93
N ILE A 283 -18.16 -44.52 -9.88
CA ILE A 283 -17.34 -45.71 -9.66
C ILE A 283 -16.08 -45.58 -10.50
N MET A 284 -14.92 -45.70 -9.86
CA MET A 284 -13.63 -45.66 -10.55
C MET A 284 -13.41 -46.95 -11.34
N SER A 285 -12.93 -46.79 -12.57
CA SER A 285 -12.56 -47.87 -13.48
C SER A 285 -11.27 -47.52 -14.22
N ASP A 286 -10.52 -48.52 -14.66
CA ASP A 286 -9.26 -48.33 -15.39
C ASP A 286 -8.26 -47.46 -14.59
N VAL A 287 -8.14 -47.74 -13.30
CA VAL A 287 -7.22 -47.02 -12.41
C VAL A 287 -5.78 -47.39 -12.77
N THR A 288 -5.04 -46.40 -13.25
CA THR A 288 -3.66 -46.55 -13.72
C THR A 288 -2.73 -45.59 -12.98
N THR A 289 -1.48 -45.98 -12.84
CA THR A 289 -0.43 -45.15 -12.24
C THR A 289 0.46 -44.59 -13.34
N ILE A 290 0.74 -43.29 -13.28
CA ILE A 290 1.75 -42.63 -14.12
C ILE A 290 3.00 -42.33 -13.28
N GLU A 291 4.15 -42.80 -13.76
CA GLU A 291 5.45 -42.51 -13.16
C GLU A 291 5.98 -41.18 -13.71
N GLU A 292 5.77 -40.09 -12.97
CA GLU A 292 6.46 -38.81 -13.21
C GLU A 292 7.58 -38.59 -12.17
N LYS A 293 7.84 -37.34 -11.75
CA LYS A 293 8.73 -37.03 -10.62
C LYS A 293 8.22 -37.66 -9.30
N TRP A 294 6.94 -38.02 -9.27
CA TRP A 294 6.21 -38.75 -8.22
C TRP A 294 5.02 -39.50 -8.86
N ASN A 295 4.53 -40.59 -8.24
CA ASN A 295 3.39 -41.37 -8.73
C ASN A 295 2.08 -40.54 -8.68
N ALA A 296 1.40 -40.38 -9.81
CA ALA A 296 0.04 -39.85 -9.89
C ALA A 296 -0.93 -40.93 -10.42
N TYR A 297 -2.19 -40.85 -10.03
CA TYR A 297 -3.20 -41.86 -10.35
C TYR A 297 -4.24 -41.29 -11.31
N ARG A 298 -4.56 -42.06 -12.35
CA ARG A 298 -5.59 -41.73 -13.33
C ARG A 298 -6.70 -42.76 -13.31
N PHE A 299 -7.92 -42.35 -13.60
CA PHE A 299 -9.09 -43.23 -13.65
C PHE A 299 -10.11 -42.77 -14.69
N ARG A 300 -11.09 -43.62 -14.98
CA ARG A 300 -12.26 -43.37 -15.83
C ARG A 300 -13.55 -43.65 -15.03
N ASP A 301 -14.65 -43.01 -15.40
CA ASP A 301 -16.00 -43.36 -14.94
C ASP A 301 -16.87 -43.67 -16.16
N THR A 302 -17.23 -44.94 -16.35
CA THR A 302 -18.04 -45.38 -17.48
C THR A 302 -19.51 -44.99 -17.38
N GLY A 303 -19.97 -44.59 -16.19
CA GLY A 303 -21.37 -44.28 -15.96
C GLY A 303 -21.73 -42.83 -16.31
N VAL A 304 -20.78 -41.95 -16.65
CA VAL A 304 -21.06 -40.56 -17.03
C VAL A 304 -20.11 -40.11 -18.14
N ASN A 305 -20.63 -39.35 -19.11
CA ASN A 305 -19.79 -38.61 -20.04
C ASN A 305 -19.71 -37.15 -19.56
N PHE A 306 -18.50 -36.67 -19.33
CA PHE A 306 -18.22 -35.35 -18.80
C PHE A 306 -17.59 -34.43 -19.85
N SER A 307 -17.74 -33.12 -19.67
CA SER A 307 -17.13 -32.07 -20.49
C SER A 307 -16.50 -31.03 -19.56
N GLU A 308 -15.37 -30.46 -19.95
CA GLU A 308 -14.72 -29.35 -19.26
C GLU A 308 -15.66 -28.14 -19.13
N LYS A 309 -16.62 -27.97 -20.06
CA LYS A 309 -17.66 -26.93 -20.00
C LYS A 309 -18.64 -27.11 -18.84
N TYR A 310 -18.66 -28.26 -18.18
CA TYR A 310 -19.49 -28.51 -17.01
C TYR A 310 -18.84 -28.04 -15.72
N ILE A 311 -17.56 -27.64 -15.73
CA ILE A 311 -16.89 -27.10 -14.55
C ILE A 311 -17.48 -25.74 -14.20
N LEU A 312 -17.78 -25.50 -12.93
CA LEU A 312 -18.32 -24.22 -12.47
C LEU A 312 -17.23 -23.13 -12.57
N PRO A 313 -17.56 -21.92 -13.06
CA PRO A 313 -16.58 -20.83 -13.17
C PRO A 313 -15.90 -20.51 -11.83
N GLY A 314 -14.56 -20.51 -11.82
CA GLY A 314 -13.76 -20.21 -10.63
C GLY A 314 -13.72 -21.33 -9.58
N GLN A 315 -14.25 -22.52 -9.86
CA GLN A 315 -14.12 -23.69 -8.99
C GLN A 315 -13.17 -24.73 -9.59
N GLU A 316 -12.51 -25.47 -8.70
CA GLU A 316 -11.68 -26.62 -9.05
C GLU A 316 -12.50 -27.92 -8.87
N LEU A 317 -12.36 -28.86 -9.80
CA LEU A 317 -13.00 -30.17 -9.65
C LEU A 317 -12.34 -30.94 -8.51
N ARG A 318 -13.18 -31.52 -7.65
CA ARG A 318 -12.73 -32.30 -6.50
C ARG A 318 -13.54 -33.57 -6.38
N ILE A 319 -12.87 -34.66 -6.05
CA ILE A 319 -13.51 -35.91 -5.68
C ILE A 319 -13.36 -36.13 -4.18
N ARG A 320 -14.43 -36.59 -3.55
CA ARG A 320 -14.38 -37.18 -2.21
C ARG A 320 -14.62 -38.67 -2.33
N PHE A 321 -13.67 -39.48 -1.87
CA PHE A 321 -13.84 -40.93 -1.86
C PHE A 321 -14.97 -41.32 -0.88
N ALA A 322 -15.89 -42.15 -1.35
CA ALA A 322 -17.01 -42.70 -0.56
C ALA A 322 -16.76 -44.16 -0.12
N SER A 323 -15.75 -44.82 -0.71
CA SER A 323 -15.29 -46.14 -0.32
C SER A 323 -13.77 -46.29 -0.55
N GLY A 324 -13.23 -47.49 -0.38
CA GLY A 324 -11.82 -47.79 -0.62
C GLY A 324 -10.86 -47.34 0.48
N LEU A 325 -9.56 -47.44 0.19
CA LEU A 325 -8.48 -47.07 1.12
C LEU A 325 -8.44 -45.56 1.41
N LEU A 326 -8.97 -44.76 0.50
CA LEU A 326 -9.00 -43.30 0.60
C LEU A 326 -10.35 -42.77 1.11
N ASN A 327 -11.26 -43.63 1.58
CA ASN A 327 -12.61 -43.25 2.00
C ASN A 327 -12.62 -42.03 2.94
N GLY A 328 -13.43 -41.04 2.60
CA GLY A 328 -13.60 -39.79 3.33
C GLY A 328 -12.61 -38.69 2.96
N LEU A 329 -11.51 -39.00 2.27
CA LEU A 329 -10.52 -38.02 1.82
C LEU A 329 -10.96 -37.33 0.53
N GLU A 330 -10.52 -36.08 0.38
CA GLU A 330 -10.88 -35.23 -0.75
C GLU A 330 -9.62 -34.80 -1.52
N PHE A 331 -9.68 -34.90 -2.85
CA PHE A 331 -8.58 -34.57 -3.74
C PHE A 331 -9.08 -33.71 -4.89
N ALA A 332 -8.27 -32.73 -5.29
CA ALA A 332 -8.47 -32.07 -6.57
C ALA A 332 -8.27 -33.09 -7.71
N VAL A 333 -9.01 -32.93 -8.80
CA VAL A 333 -8.89 -33.75 -10.00
C VAL A 333 -8.81 -32.90 -11.25
N LYS A 334 -8.03 -33.34 -12.23
CA LYS A 334 -8.01 -32.76 -13.57
C LYS A 334 -8.78 -33.66 -14.52
N PHE A 335 -9.70 -33.08 -15.27
CA PHE A 335 -10.40 -33.77 -16.36
C PHE A 335 -9.62 -33.61 -17.67
N ASN A 336 -9.57 -34.65 -18.49
CA ASN A 336 -8.91 -34.68 -19.79
C ASN A 336 -7.48 -34.10 -19.76
N PRO A 337 -6.58 -34.60 -18.90
CA PRO A 337 -5.25 -34.02 -18.71
C PRO A 337 -4.38 -34.04 -19.99
N GLU A 338 -4.72 -34.88 -20.97
CA GLU A 338 -4.01 -35.00 -22.24
C GLU A 338 -4.58 -34.08 -23.35
N GLY A 339 -5.63 -33.31 -23.07
CA GLY A 339 -6.19 -32.34 -24.01
C GLY A 339 -6.77 -32.96 -25.29
N LYS A 340 -7.31 -34.19 -25.21
CA LYS A 340 -7.91 -34.88 -26.35
C LYS A 340 -9.25 -34.22 -26.72
N PRO A 341 -9.67 -34.21 -28.01
CA PRO A 341 -11.00 -33.71 -28.38
C PRO A 341 -12.09 -34.49 -27.65
N GLU A 342 -13.01 -33.80 -26.94
CA GLU A 342 -14.09 -34.45 -26.17
C GLU A 342 -15.11 -35.19 -27.03
N LYS A 343 -15.22 -34.78 -28.30
CA LYS A 343 -16.12 -35.36 -29.30
C LYS A 343 -15.33 -35.93 -30.47
N LEU A 344 -15.77 -37.09 -30.95
CA LEU A 344 -15.31 -37.69 -32.20
C LEU A 344 -15.93 -36.94 -33.40
N GLU A 345 -15.41 -37.18 -34.61
CA GLU A 345 -15.93 -36.56 -35.84
C GLU A 345 -17.41 -36.88 -36.11
N ASP A 346 -17.92 -37.99 -35.57
CA ASP A 346 -19.32 -38.42 -35.67
C ASP A 346 -20.25 -37.80 -34.61
N GLY A 347 -19.71 -36.94 -33.72
CA GLY A 347 -20.44 -36.31 -32.62
C GLY A 347 -20.59 -37.18 -31.36
N GLY A 348 -20.10 -38.43 -31.38
CA GLY A 348 -19.99 -39.31 -30.22
C GLY A 348 -18.97 -38.80 -29.19
N TRP A 349 -19.08 -39.25 -27.94
CA TRP A 349 -18.10 -38.94 -26.90
C TRP A 349 -16.80 -39.70 -27.17
N ASN A 350 -15.66 -39.00 -27.11
CA ASN A 350 -14.35 -39.61 -27.25
C ASN A 350 -13.94 -40.30 -25.92
N PRO A 351 -13.78 -41.63 -25.87
CA PRO A 351 -13.36 -42.31 -24.65
C PRO A 351 -11.99 -41.84 -24.16
N GLU A 352 -11.06 -41.46 -25.05
CA GLU A 352 -9.73 -40.98 -24.65
C GLU A 352 -9.78 -39.65 -23.87
N ALA A 353 -10.81 -38.83 -24.08
CA ALA A 353 -11.01 -37.59 -23.35
C ALA A 353 -11.69 -37.80 -21.98
N GLN A 354 -12.31 -38.96 -21.73
CA GLN A 354 -12.97 -39.31 -20.46
C GLN A 354 -11.97 -39.86 -19.44
N LEU A 355 -10.89 -39.13 -19.21
CA LEU A 355 -9.78 -39.50 -18.34
C LEU A 355 -9.63 -38.48 -17.22
N TRP A 356 -9.45 -38.94 -16.00
CA TRP A 356 -9.34 -38.12 -14.80
C TRP A 356 -8.01 -38.36 -14.12
N GLU A 357 -7.34 -37.31 -13.66
CA GLU A 357 -6.08 -37.40 -12.91
C GLU A 357 -6.27 -36.85 -11.50
N ILE A 358 -5.92 -37.65 -10.49
CA ILE A 358 -6.00 -37.26 -9.09
C ILE A 358 -4.76 -36.46 -8.72
N VAL A 359 -4.98 -35.23 -8.27
CA VAL A 359 -3.92 -34.33 -7.81
C VAL A 359 -3.51 -34.73 -6.40
N ARG A 360 -2.21 -34.92 -6.23
CA ARG A 360 -1.61 -35.28 -4.94
C ARG A 360 -1.79 -34.13 -3.94
N ASN A 361 -2.18 -34.47 -2.72
CA ASN A 361 -2.34 -33.56 -1.59
C ASN A 361 -1.26 -33.84 -0.54
N GLU A 362 -0.49 -32.82 -0.14
CA GLU A 362 0.57 -32.91 0.88
C GLU A 362 0.10 -32.49 2.28
N ASP A 363 -1.09 -31.90 2.40
CA ASP A 363 -1.62 -31.31 3.64
C ASP A 363 -2.03 -32.36 4.67
N TYR A 364 -2.18 -33.63 4.27
CA TYR A 364 -2.56 -34.73 5.15
C TYR A 364 -1.40 -35.28 6.00
N GLY A 365 -0.35 -34.48 6.24
CA GLY A 365 0.84 -34.86 7.03
C GLY A 365 1.76 -35.88 6.35
N ARG A 366 1.31 -36.45 5.22
CA ARG A 366 2.11 -37.19 4.24
C ARG A 366 1.49 -37.00 2.86
N PRO A 367 2.29 -37.09 1.78
CA PRO A 367 1.77 -36.84 0.46
C PRO A 367 0.95 -38.05 -0.07
N LEU A 368 -0.35 -37.82 -0.25
CA LEU A 368 -1.38 -38.79 -0.66
C LEU A 368 -2.03 -38.39 -2.00
N PRO A 369 -2.50 -39.32 -2.84
CA PRO A 369 -2.34 -40.77 -2.73
C PRO A 369 -0.87 -41.23 -2.80
N GLY A 370 -0.56 -42.40 -2.23
CA GLY A 370 0.79 -42.97 -2.16
C GLY A 370 0.76 -44.50 -2.06
N ASP A 371 1.88 -45.15 -1.79
CA ASP A 371 2.01 -46.62 -1.97
C ASP A 371 1.12 -47.48 -1.05
N VAL A 372 0.64 -46.91 0.06
CA VAL A 372 -0.21 -47.63 1.05
C VAL A 372 -1.68 -47.22 0.94
N LEU A 373 -1.96 -45.95 0.66
CA LEU A 373 -3.32 -45.44 0.45
C LEU A 373 -3.42 -44.88 -0.96
N PHE A 374 -4.03 -45.66 -1.85
CA PHE A 374 -4.16 -45.37 -3.26
C PHE A 374 -5.56 -45.77 -3.75
N PRO A 375 -6.05 -45.14 -4.84
CA PRO A 375 -7.32 -45.50 -5.45
C PRO A 375 -7.25 -46.88 -6.13
N GLN A 376 -8.37 -47.59 -6.15
CA GLN A 376 -8.50 -48.90 -6.78
C GLN A 376 -9.72 -48.96 -7.71
N ASP A 377 -9.68 -49.89 -8.67
CA ASP A 377 -10.86 -50.20 -9.48
C ASP A 377 -12.02 -50.64 -8.57
N GLY A 378 -13.20 -50.03 -8.79
CA GLY A 378 -14.38 -50.24 -7.98
C GLY A 378 -14.55 -49.29 -6.80
N ASP A 379 -13.56 -48.42 -6.51
CA ASP A 379 -13.72 -47.39 -5.49
C ASP A 379 -14.82 -46.39 -5.89
N GLU A 380 -15.64 -46.00 -4.92
CA GLU A 380 -16.73 -45.06 -5.09
C GLU A 380 -16.26 -43.64 -4.76
N TYR A 381 -16.74 -42.65 -5.51
CA TYR A 381 -16.41 -41.24 -5.27
C TYR A 381 -17.60 -40.31 -5.52
N VAL A 382 -17.58 -39.15 -4.88
CA VAL A 382 -18.54 -38.06 -5.12
C VAL A 382 -17.81 -36.88 -5.74
N LEU A 383 -18.27 -36.45 -6.92
CA LEU A 383 -17.69 -35.32 -7.65
C LEU A 383 -18.29 -33.98 -7.18
N SER A 384 -17.42 -32.98 -7.01
CA SER A 384 -17.78 -31.61 -6.67
C SER A 384 -17.07 -30.60 -7.58
N GLY A 385 -17.65 -29.40 -7.70
CA GLY A 385 -17.10 -28.29 -8.52
C GLY A 385 -17.68 -28.18 -9.94
N TRP A 386 -18.82 -28.82 -10.20
CA TRP A 386 -19.39 -28.93 -11.56
C TRP A 386 -20.89 -28.59 -11.59
N ASP A 387 -21.40 -28.19 -12.74
CA ASP A 387 -22.78 -27.83 -12.97
C ASP A 387 -23.66 -29.07 -13.21
N SER A 388 -24.37 -29.49 -12.17
CA SER A 388 -25.29 -30.65 -12.23
C SER A 388 -26.46 -30.48 -13.19
N THR A 389 -26.79 -29.25 -13.62
CA THR A 389 -27.86 -29.00 -14.59
C THR A 389 -27.47 -29.39 -16.01
N LYS A 390 -26.17 -29.56 -16.30
CA LYS A 390 -25.68 -29.91 -17.64
C LYS A 390 -25.90 -31.38 -18.01
N ILE A 391 -26.14 -32.25 -17.03
CA ILE A 391 -26.43 -33.67 -17.24
C ILE A 391 -27.83 -33.96 -16.68
N THR A 392 -28.84 -33.43 -17.35
CA THR A 392 -30.25 -33.53 -16.94
C THR A 392 -30.75 -34.97 -16.80
N GLU A 393 -30.18 -35.90 -17.58
CA GLU A 393 -30.49 -37.33 -17.55
C GLU A 393 -30.32 -37.98 -16.16
N LEU A 394 -29.47 -37.41 -15.30
CA LEU A 394 -29.22 -37.93 -13.95
C LEU A 394 -30.24 -37.45 -12.91
N GLY A 395 -31.07 -36.44 -13.21
CA GLY A 395 -32.12 -35.94 -12.30
C GLY A 395 -31.63 -35.46 -10.92
N LEU A 396 -30.34 -35.12 -10.79
CA LEU A 396 -29.69 -34.90 -9.48
C LEU A 396 -30.26 -33.73 -8.69
N VAL A 397 -30.68 -32.66 -9.39
CA VAL A 397 -31.28 -31.49 -8.74
C VAL A 397 -32.60 -31.87 -8.08
N GLY A 398 -33.53 -32.48 -8.82
CA GLY A 398 -34.82 -32.90 -8.26
C GLY A 398 -34.69 -33.91 -7.12
N ALA A 399 -33.73 -34.84 -7.22
CA ALA A 399 -33.44 -35.79 -6.13
C ALA A 399 -32.95 -35.08 -4.87
N ALA A 400 -32.07 -34.08 -5.01
CA ALA A 400 -31.58 -33.29 -3.89
C ALA A 400 -32.65 -32.37 -3.29
N GLU A 401 -33.53 -31.78 -4.10
CA GLU A 401 -34.68 -31.00 -3.62
C GLU A 401 -35.64 -31.87 -2.79
N GLN A 402 -35.86 -33.12 -3.22
CA GLN A 402 -36.68 -34.08 -2.47
C GLN A 402 -35.99 -34.54 -1.17
N GLU A 403 -34.67 -34.79 -1.18
CA GLU A 403 -33.89 -35.06 0.04
C GLU A 403 -33.99 -33.88 1.02
N LEU A 404 -33.90 -32.65 0.52
CA LEU A 404 -34.04 -31.43 1.32
C LEU A 404 -35.43 -31.35 1.96
N LYS A 405 -36.49 -31.64 1.20
CA LYS A 405 -37.86 -31.69 1.70
C LYS A 405 -38.02 -32.70 2.83
N GLU A 406 -37.59 -33.95 2.63
CA GLU A 406 -37.73 -35.02 3.63
C GLU A 406 -36.96 -34.71 4.93
N LYS A 407 -35.76 -34.13 4.83
CA LYS A 407 -35.02 -33.65 6.01
C LYS A 407 -35.71 -32.49 6.70
N THR A 408 -36.28 -31.57 5.93
CA THR A 408 -37.01 -30.42 6.47
C THR A 408 -38.27 -30.87 7.21
N GLU A 409 -39.02 -31.83 6.68
CA GLU A 409 -40.19 -32.42 7.35
C GLU A 409 -39.80 -33.10 8.67
N LYS A 410 -38.68 -33.83 8.70
CA LYS A 410 -38.14 -34.42 9.94
C LYS A 410 -37.72 -33.34 10.94
N TYR A 411 -37.08 -32.26 10.48
CA TYR A 411 -36.67 -31.14 11.33
C TYR A 411 -37.90 -30.39 11.90
N ALA A 412 -38.89 -30.08 11.07
CA ALA A 412 -40.13 -29.43 11.47
C ALA A 412 -40.90 -30.26 12.52
N ALA A 413 -40.87 -31.59 12.39
CA ALA A 413 -41.47 -32.49 13.38
C ALA A 413 -40.75 -32.45 14.75
N LYS A 414 -39.46 -32.11 14.80
CA LYS A 414 -38.70 -31.89 16.03
C LYS A 414 -38.89 -30.48 16.59
N SER A 415 -38.82 -29.45 15.75
CA SER A 415 -38.86 -28.03 16.15
C SER A 415 -40.22 -27.57 16.69
N LYS A 416 -41.29 -28.33 16.41
CA LYS A 416 -42.64 -28.08 16.96
C LYS A 416 -42.81 -28.52 18.41
N ILE A 417 -41.85 -29.27 18.95
CA ILE A 417 -41.89 -29.70 20.35
C ILE A 417 -41.39 -28.53 21.21
N ASP A 418 -42.19 -28.11 22.19
CA ASP A 418 -41.81 -27.03 23.11
C ASP A 418 -40.47 -27.37 23.82
N PRO A 419 -39.40 -26.58 23.63
CA PRO A 419 -38.08 -26.85 24.21
C PRO A 419 -38.02 -26.67 25.72
N SER A 420 -39.05 -26.11 26.33
CA SER A 420 -39.05 -25.78 27.75
C SER A 420 -38.82 -27.03 28.59
N THR A 421 -37.97 -26.90 29.59
CA THR A 421 -37.82 -27.90 30.64
C THR A 421 -38.68 -27.50 31.84
N TYR A 422 -39.17 -28.47 32.58
CA TYR A 422 -40.04 -28.24 33.72
C TYR A 422 -39.35 -28.77 34.98
N GLY A 423 -39.15 -27.88 35.96
CA GLY A 423 -38.77 -28.28 37.31
C GLY A 423 -40.02 -28.76 38.03
N CYS A 424 -40.05 -30.02 38.44
CA CYS A 424 -41.14 -30.63 39.18
C CYS A 424 -40.66 -30.98 40.58
N THR A 425 -41.05 -30.16 41.56
CA THR A 425 -40.82 -30.44 42.98
C THR A 425 -41.94 -31.35 43.48
N MET A 426 -41.61 -32.58 43.87
CA MET A 426 -42.61 -33.54 44.36
C MET A 426 -43.10 -33.18 45.76
N MET A 427 -44.33 -33.56 46.12
CA MET A 427 -44.82 -33.42 47.49
C MET A 427 -44.18 -34.46 48.41
N SER A 428 -43.67 -34.03 49.58
CA SER A 428 -43.06 -34.94 50.57
C SER A 428 -44.01 -36.01 51.09
N ASN A 429 -45.33 -35.75 51.11
CA ASN A 429 -46.36 -36.68 51.60
C ASN A 429 -46.82 -37.72 50.57
N ASP A 430 -46.64 -37.47 49.26
CA ASP A 430 -47.08 -38.37 48.17
C ASP A 430 -45.93 -39.26 47.66
N ALA A 431 -44.69 -38.99 48.11
CA ALA A 431 -43.56 -39.93 48.06
C ALA A 431 -43.69 -41.09 49.10
N TYR A 432 -44.78 -41.09 49.87
CA TYR A 432 -45.15 -42.09 50.86
C TYR A 432 -46.32 -42.94 50.34
N ARG A 433 -46.07 -44.19 49.95
CA ARG A 433 -47.12 -45.22 49.90
C ARG A 433 -47.09 -46.04 51.18
N GLU A 434 -48.26 -46.51 51.63
CA GLU A 434 -48.44 -47.35 52.84
C GLU A 434 -47.68 -48.70 52.80
N ASP A 435 -47.06 -49.07 51.67
CA ASP A 435 -46.28 -50.30 51.45
C ASP A 435 -44.76 -50.15 51.63
N GLY A 436 -44.25 -48.93 51.87
CA GLY A 436 -42.85 -48.69 52.22
C GLY A 436 -41.85 -48.78 51.05
N ILE A 437 -42.31 -48.77 49.80
CA ILE A 437 -41.44 -48.73 48.60
C ILE A 437 -41.52 -47.33 47.96
N HIS A 438 -40.39 -46.62 47.93
CA HIS A 438 -40.28 -45.27 47.35
C HIS A 438 -39.97 -45.33 45.85
N ASN A 439 -40.73 -44.60 45.03
CA ASN A 439 -40.46 -44.46 43.60
C ASN A 439 -39.53 -43.26 43.34
N LEU A 440 -38.22 -43.44 43.45
CA LEU A 440 -37.28 -42.49 42.83
C LEU A 440 -37.22 -42.80 41.33
N TYR A 441 -37.49 -41.80 40.50
CA TYR A 441 -37.47 -41.96 39.05
C TYR A 441 -36.04 -41.77 38.54
N SER A 442 -35.55 -42.72 37.76
CA SER A 442 -34.25 -42.62 37.11
C SER A 442 -34.30 -41.68 35.91
N ILE A 443 -33.11 -41.34 35.40
CA ILE A 443 -33.00 -40.65 34.12
C ILE A 443 -33.71 -41.42 33.01
N GLY A 444 -34.32 -40.70 32.08
CA GLY A 444 -35.05 -41.24 30.95
C GLY A 444 -36.45 -41.77 31.28
N GLN A 445 -36.87 -41.81 32.54
CA GLN A 445 -38.23 -42.22 32.90
C GLN A 445 -39.26 -41.35 32.17
N LYS A 446 -40.17 -41.98 31.42
CA LYS A 446 -41.30 -41.28 30.79
C LYS A 446 -42.26 -40.75 31.83
N VAL A 447 -42.72 -39.52 31.61
CA VAL A 447 -43.67 -38.83 32.48
C VAL A 447 -44.74 -38.12 31.66
N ASN A 448 -45.90 -37.90 32.26
CA ASN A 448 -46.99 -37.13 31.70
C ASN A 448 -47.22 -35.89 32.58
N LEU A 449 -46.80 -34.73 32.10
CA LEU A 449 -46.93 -33.46 32.80
C LEU A 449 -48.39 -32.97 32.70
N ILE A 450 -49.05 -32.84 33.84
CA ILE A 450 -50.43 -32.39 33.94
C ILE A 450 -50.47 -31.08 34.72
N ASN A 451 -50.55 -29.97 33.99
CA ASN A 451 -50.74 -28.63 34.53
C ASN A 451 -51.56 -27.79 33.55
N LYS A 452 -52.81 -27.47 33.90
CA LYS A 452 -53.74 -26.70 33.04
C LYS A 452 -53.26 -25.28 32.72
N ALA A 453 -52.32 -24.73 33.50
CA ALA A 453 -51.72 -23.44 33.19
C ALA A 453 -50.72 -23.52 32.02
N TYR A 454 -50.13 -24.69 31.77
CA TYR A 454 -49.11 -24.89 30.75
C TYR A 454 -49.60 -25.74 29.57
N PHE A 455 -50.49 -26.72 29.82
CA PHE A 455 -50.93 -27.69 28.83
C PHE A 455 -52.45 -27.88 28.89
N GLU A 456 -53.13 -27.77 27.75
CA GLU A 456 -54.58 -28.00 27.65
C GLU A 456 -54.94 -29.49 27.85
N ASN A 457 -54.13 -30.40 27.31
CA ASN A 457 -54.37 -31.86 27.32
C ASN A 457 -53.25 -32.68 28.01
N GLY A 458 -52.43 -32.03 28.84
CA GLY A 458 -51.20 -32.63 29.38
C GLY A 458 -50.09 -32.78 28.32
N ARG A 459 -48.87 -33.12 28.75
CA ARG A 459 -47.70 -33.30 27.87
C ARG A 459 -46.90 -34.52 28.30
N GLN A 460 -46.75 -35.49 27.40
CA GLN A 460 -45.78 -36.56 27.61
C GLN A 460 -44.35 -36.04 27.42
N SER A 461 -43.46 -36.39 28.33
CA SER A 461 -42.03 -36.09 28.26
C SER A 461 -41.18 -37.12 29.05
N ARG A 462 -39.93 -36.78 29.39
CA ARG A 462 -39.03 -37.65 30.17
C ARG A 462 -38.19 -36.89 31.21
N VAL A 463 -37.76 -37.60 32.25
CA VAL A 463 -36.81 -37.08 33.25
C VAL A 463 -35.41 -36.95 32.61
N ILE A 464 -34.88 -35.73 32.52
CA ILE A 464 -33.53 -35.41 32.02
C ILE A 464 -32.59 -34.89 33.11
N GLY A 465 -33.09 -34.76 34.33
CA GLY A 465 -32.28 -34.50 35.52
C GLY A 465 -33.08 -34.68 36.81
N PHE A 466 -32.38 -34.79 37.93
CA PHE A 466 -32.97 -34.82 39.26
C PHE A 466 -32.02 -34.25 40.31
N GLU A 467 -32.60 -33.72 41.38
CA GLU A 467 -31.92 -33.29 42.60
C GLU A 467 -32.75 -33.74 43.82
N PHE A 468 -32.11 -34.41 44.77
CA PHE A 468 -32.75 -34.77 46.04
C PHE A 468 -31.75 -34.77 47.20
N ASN A 469 -32.26 -34.58 48.41
CA ASN A 469 -31.43 -34.55 49.61
C ASN A 469 -30.95 -35.97 49.98
N LEU A 470 -29.73 -36.14 50.47
CA LEU A 470 -29.22 -37.47 50.80
C LEU A 470 -29.66 -37.96 52.18
N ASP A 471 -29.95 -37.04 53.11
CA ASP A 471 -30.44 -37.34 54.45
C ASP A 471 -31.89 -37.84 54.42
N LEU A 472 -32.74 -37.16 53.64
CA LEU A 472 -34.14 -37.52 53.38
C LEU A 472 -34.42 -37.43 51.87
N ALA A 473 -34.07 -38.47 51.11
CA ALA A 473 -34.20 -38.51 49.64
C ALA A 473 -35.63 -38.32 49.10
N TYR A 474 -36.64 -38.56 49.94
CA TYR A 474 -38.05 -38.39 49.60
C TYR A 474 -38.63 -37.02 50.00
N ASP A 475 -37.86 -36.17 50.69
CA ASP A 475 -38.31 -34.84 51.08
C ASP A 475 -38.14 -33.86 49.91
N SER A 476 -39.24 -33.62 49.21
CA SER A 476 -39.34 -32.76 48.04
C SER A 476 -38.26 -32.96 46.96
N PRO A 477 -38.09 -34.18 46.39
CA PRO A 477 -37.18 -34.38 45.26
C PRO A 477 -37.63 -33.53 44.07
N ILE A 478 -36.65 -32.95 43.37
CA ILE A 478 -36.87 -32.09 42.21
C ILE A 478 -36.46 -32.87 40.97
N TYR A 479 -37.38 -33.03 40.03
CA TYR A 479 -37.10 -33.62 38.72
C TYR A 479 -37.09 -32.54 37.64
N THR A 480 -36.09 -32.57 36.78
CA THR A 480 -36.04 -31.77 35.55
C THR A 480 -36.59 -32.63 34.41
N VAL A 481 -37.73 -32.23 33.86
CA VAL A 481 -38.44 -32.96 32.81
C VAL A 481 -38.35 -32.18 31.50
N GLY A 482 -38.00 -32.84 30.41
CA GLY A 482 -37.90 -32.20 29.10
C GLY A 482 -37.50 -33.16 27.97
N GLU A 483 -37.50 -32.64 26.74
CA GLU A 483 -37.21 -33.44 25.54
C GLU A 483 -35.78 -33.27 25.02
N THR A 484 -35.12 -32.18 25.39
CA THR A 484 -33.76 -31.83 24.95
C THR A 484 -32.85 -31.84 26.18
N ALA A 485 -31.84 -32.70 26.18
CA ALA A 485 -30.77 -32.64 27.19
C ALA A 485 -29.91 -31.39 26.96
N ALA A 486 -29.41 -30.79 28.04
CA ALA A 486 -28.44 -29.70 27.92
C ALA A 486 -27.09 -30.27 27.45
N TYR A 487 -26.56 -29.75 26.34
CA TYR A 487 -25.20 -30.09 25.90
C TYR A 487 -24.18 -29.33 26.77
N SER A 488 -23.24 -30.07 27.37
CA SER A 488 -21.98 -29.70 28.07
C SER A 488 -21.79 -28.24 28.58
N ARG A 489 -21.08 -28.06 29.69
CA ARG A 489 -20.60 -26.73 30.15
C ARG A 489 -19.82 -25.94 29.09
N ILE A 490 -19.18 -26.63 28.13
CA ILE A 490 -18.55 -26.00 26.95
C ILE A 490 -19.60 -25.72 25.88
N GLY A 491 -20.58 -26.60 25.68
CA GLY A 491 -21.74 -26.37 24.83
C GLY A 491 -22.52 -25.11 25.21
N GLU A 492 -22.69 -24.78 26.50
CA GLU A 492 -23.30 -23.49 26.91
C GLU A 492 -22.37 -22.29 26.65
N LEU A 493 -21.04 -22.47 26.65
CA LEU A 493 -20.07 -21.41 26.30
C LEU A 493 -20.00 -21.22 24.79
N GLU A 494 -20.00 -22.30 24.03
CA GLU A 494 -20.01 -22.37 22.57
C GLU A 494 -21.36 -21.97 22.00
N GLU A 495 -22.50 -22.38 22.58
CA GLU A 495 -23.84 -21.89 22.24
C GLU A 495 -24.04 -20.45 22.72
N LYS A 496 -23.40 -19.98 23.80
CA LYS A 496 -23.38 -18.53 24.07
C LYS A 496 -22.59 -17.81 22.99
N VAL A 497 -21.48 -18.36 22.50
CA VAL A 497 -20.68 -17.80 21.38
C VAL A 497 -21.39 -17.96 20.02
N GLU A 498 -22.11 -19.05 19.79
CA GLU A 498 -22.87 -19.39 18.57
C GLU A 498 -24.20 -18.65 18.54
N SER A 499 -24.92 -18.51 19.65
CA SER A 499 -26.11 -17.63 19.75
C SER A 499 -25.75 -16.15 19.65
N LEU A 500 -24.54 -15.75 20.10
CA LEU A 500 -23.95 -14.44 19.81
C LEU A 500 -23.64 -14.24 18.32
N THR A 501 -23.41 -15.31 17.55
CA THR A 501 -23.14 -15.26 16.10
C THR A 501 -24.38 -15.50 15.22
N LEU A 502 -25.39 -16.27 15.68
CA LEU A 502 -26.57 -16.64 14.89
C LEU A 502 -27.65 -15.54 14.86
N LYS A 503 -27.79 -14.73 15.92
CA LYS A 503 -28.89 -13.77 16.01
C LYS A 503 -28.60 -12.35 15.55
N GLY A 504 -27.46 -12.06 14.93
CA GLY A 504 -27.27 -10.80 14.18
C GLY A 504 -27.42 -9.48 14.98
N GLN A 505 -27.76 -9.53 16.27
CA GLN A 505 -27.92 -8.44 17.23
C GLN A 505 -27.43 -8.93 18.58
N THR A 506 -26.44 -8.24 19.14
CA THR A 506 -25.91 -8.51 20.47
C THR A 506 -26.71 -7.69 21.47
N TYR A 507 -27.60 -8.35 22.22
CA TYR A 507 -28.20 -7.76 23.42
C TYR A 507 -27.18 -7.78 24.55
N THR A 508 -26.97 -6.61 25.15
CA THR A 508 -26.25 -6.41 26.41
C THR A 508 -26.86 -7.28 27.52
N GLY A 509 -26.10 -8.25 28.02
CA GLY A 509 -26.42 -8.92 29.28
C GLY A 509 -25.97 -8.07 30.46
N ASP A 510 -26.86 -7.86 31.43
CA ASP A 510 -26.57 -7.26 32.73
C ASP A 510 -25.44 -8.02 33.42
N GLY A 511 -24.26 -7.40 33.47
CA GLY A 511 -23.10 -8.01 34.15
C GLY A 511 -21.74 -7.61 33.58
N GLY A 512 -21.47 -6.32 33.42
CA GLY A 512 -20.12 -5.73 33.46
C GLY A 512 -18.99 -6.29 32.57
N SER A 513 -19.25 -7.19 31.61
CA SER A 513 -18.20 -7.94 30.90
C SER A 513 -18.56 -8.35 29.46
N GLY A 514 -19.40 -7.57 28.78
CA GLY A 514 -19.66 -7.73 27.35
C GLY A 514 -18.73 -6.87 26.48
N VAL A 515 -18.03 -7.47 25.52
CA VAL A 515 -17.25 -6.76 24.49
C VAL A 515 -18.15 -6.53 23.27
N TYR A 516 -18.42 -5.27 22.93
CA TYR A 516 -19.26 -4.90 21.77
C TYR A 516 -18.45 -4.99 20.46
N VAL A 517 -18.98 -5.62 19.41
CA VAL A 517 -18.26 -5.79 18.13
C VAL A 517 -18.81 -4.87 17.04
N ILE A 518 -18.04 -3.86 16.62
CA ILE A 518 -18.37 -2.94 15.51
C ILE A 518 -18.23 -3.67 14.17
N ARG A 519 -19.35 -3.88 13.48
CA ARG A 519 -19.39 -4.62 12.20
C ARG A 519 -19.12 -3.73 10.98
N ARG A 520 -18.97 -4.35 9.80
CA ARG A 520 -18.58 -3.66 8.54
C ARG A 520 -19.46 -2.46 8.20
N ASN A 521 -20.77 -2.54 8.46
CA ASN A 521 -21.76 -1.51 8.14
C ASN A 521 -22.32 -0.83 9.40
N ASP A 522 -21.65 -1.02 10.53
CA ASP A 522 -22.03 -0.45 11.81
C ASP A 522 -21.51 0.99 11.93
N SER A 523 -22.39 1.93 12.28
CA SER A 523 -22.06 3.34 12.48
C SER A 523 -21.63 3.66 13.91
N THR A 524 -21.59 2.66 14.79
CA THR A 524 -21.22 2.82 16.20
C THR A 524 -19.78 3.34 16.33
N PRO A 525 -19.55 4.45 17.06
CA PRO A 525 -18.21 4.97 17.32
C PRO A 525 -17.36 3.98 18.13
N ALA A 526 -16.07 3.90 17.81
CA ALA A 526 -15.14 3.10 18.61
C ALA A 526 -14.91 3.71 20.01
N THR A 527 -14.88 2.85 21.02
CA THR A 527 -14.65 3.14 22.44
C THR A 527 -13.68 2.11 23.02
N ASP A 528 -13.15 2.36 24.23
CA ASP A 528 -12.21 1.44 24.90
C ASP A 528 -12.85 0.09 25.31
N SER A 529 -14.16 -0.05 25.15
CA SER A 529 -14.98 -1.22 25.53
C SER A 529 -15.53 -2.00 24.33
N ASN A 530 -15.21 -1.58 23.10
CA ASN A 530 -15.65 -2.23 21.87
C ASN A 530 -14.48 -2.63 20.96
N VAL A 531 -14.73 -3.58 20.05
CA VAL A 531 -13.73 -4.16 19.14
C VAL A 531 -14.27 -4.17 17.71
N TYR A 532 -13.40 -4.05 16.72
CA TYR A 532 -13.81 -4.15 15.31
C TYR A 532 -13.95 -5.62 14.89
N SER A 533 -14.97 -5.95 14.11
CA SER A 533 -15.06 -7.28 13.49
C SER A 533 -13.90 -7.49 12.51
N ALA A 534 -13.53 -8.74 12.20
CA ALA A 534 -12.49 -9.03 11.21
C ALA A 534 -12.77 -8.34 9.87
N LEU A 535 -14.00 -8.41 9.36
CA LEU A 535 -14.41 -7.74 8.12
C LEU A 535 -14.41 -6.21 8.21
N ARG A 536 -14.78 -5.61 9.36
CA ARG A 536 -14.68 -4.16 9.55
C ARG A 536 -13.22 -3.74 9.63
N SER A 537 -12.38 -4.54 10.28
CA SER A 537 -10.94 -4.32 10.39
C SER A 537 -10.26 -4.39 9.03
N LEU A 538 -10.61 -5.37 8.19
CA LEU A 538 -10.12 -5.51 6.82
C LEU A 538 -10.54 -4.34 5.90
N VAL A 539 -11.57 -3.59 6.26
CA VAL A 539 -12.08 -2.45 5.46
C VAL A 539 -11.65 -1.10 6.04
N MET A 540 -11.45 -1.02 7.36
CA MET A 540 -11.03 0.22 8.04
C MET A 540 -9.51 0.37 8.15
N PHE A 541 -8.77 -0.73 8.23
CA PHE A 541 -7.33 -0.69 8.50
C PHE A 541 -6.53 -1.24 7.33
N LEU A 542 -5.37 -0.61 7.10
CA LEU A 542 -4.41 -1.08 6.11
C LEU A 542 -3.79 -2.41 6.57
N ARG A 543 -3.95 -3.45 5.75
CA ARG A 543 -3.40 -4.79 5.97
C ARG A 543 -1.89 -4.82 5.78
N LYS A 544 -1.23 -5.74 6.49
CA LYS A 544 0.25 -5.91 6.46
C LYS A 544 0.71 -7.22 5.82
N ASP A 545 -0.21 -8.14 5.59
CA ASP A 545 0.00 -9.50 5.09
C ASP A 545 -0.29 -9.66 3.60
N GLN A 546 -1.05 -8.74 3.00
CA GLN A 546 -1.36 -8.75 1.57
C GLN A 546 -1.59 -7.35 1.01
N ALA A 547 -1.61 -7.24 -0.33
CA ALA A 547 -1.92 -6.00 -1.02
C ALA A 547 -3.28 -5.45 -0.58
N ASP A 548 -3.32 -4.15 -0.32
CA ASP A 548 -4.48 -3.45 0.20
C ASP A 548 -4.67 -2.11 -0.51
N GLY A 549 -5.91 -1.64 -0.58
CA GLY A 549 -6.28 -0.45 -1.33
C GLY A 549 -7.58 0.15 -0.82
N THR A 550 -7.73 1.46 -1.00
CA THR A 550 -8.93 2.17 -0.57
C THR A 550 -9.41 3.14 -1.64
N ASN A 551 -10.73 3.23 -1.80
CA ASN A 551 -11.38 4.25 -2.63
C ASN A 551 -11.52 5.59 -1.90
N PHE A 552 -10.94 5.72 -0.71
CA PHE A 552 -11.00 6.91 0.12
C PHE A 552 -9.60 7.50 0.36
N LEU A 553 -9.55 8.80 0.60
CA LEU A 553 -8.32 9.51 0.93
C LEU A 553 -7.68 8.98 2.22
N LEU A 554 -6.46 8.46 2.13
CA LEU A 554 -5.64 8.09 3.29
C LEU A 554 -4.98 9.34 3.87
N LYS A 555 -5.31 9.67 5.12
CA LYS A 555 -4.79 10.87 5.81
C LYS A 555 -3.76 10.48 6.86
N PHE A 556 -2.61 11.13 6.82
CA PHE A 556 -1.56 11.02 7.82
C PHE A 556 -1.43 12.37 8.54
N GLY A 557 -1.64 12.37 9.86
CA GLY A 557 -1.67 13.58 10.68
C GLY A 557 -2.91 14.46 10.44
N LYS A 558 -2.82 15.75 10.80
CA LYS A 558 -3.91 16.73 10.57
C LYS A 558 -3.92 17.18 9.10
N PHE A 559 -4.45 16.34 8.22
CA PHE A 559 -4.49 16.63 6.78
C PHE A 559 -5.45 17.78 6.44
N ILE A 560 -4.93 18.79 5.73
CA ILE A 560 -5.71 19.89 5.12
C ILE A 560 -5.38 19.91 3.64
N ASP A 561 -6.40 19.75 2.79
CA ASP A 561 -6.23 19.85 1.33
C ASP A 561 -6.09 21.31 0.92
N SER A 562 -4.86 21.74 0.65
CA SER A 562 -4.57 23.04 0.08
C SER A 562 -3.14 23.09 -0.43
N MET A 563 -2.92 23.74 -1.57
CA MET A 563 -1.56 24.02 -2.06
C MET A 563 -0.88 25.18 -1.31
N ILE A 564 -1.62 25.97 -0.53
CA ILE A 564 -1.11 27.17 0.17
C ILE A 564 -1.11 26.98 1.69
N ALA A 565 -2.18 26.40 2.24
CA ALA A 565 -2.36 26.20 3.68
C ALA A 565 -2.41 24.71 4.06
N GLY A 566 -1.91 23.84 3.18
CA GLY A 566 -1.96 22.39 3.38
C GLY A 566 -1.15 21.96 4.58
N LYS A 567 -1.62 20.91 5.26
CA LYS A 567 -0.95 20.30 6.42
C LYS A 567 -1.01 18.79 6.33
N GLY A 568 -0.07 18.10 6.96
CA GLY A 568 -0.03 16.63 6.99
C GLY A 568 0.23 16.00 5.62
N ALA A 569 -0.21 14.75 5.44
CA ALA A 569 -0.11 14.06 4.16
C ALA A 569 -1.41 13.31 3.80
N GLY A 570 -1.70 13.24 2.50
CA GLY A 570 -2.90 12.64 1.94
C GLY A 570 -2.58 11.84 0.68
N ILE A 571 -3.01 10.58 0.60
CA ILE A 571 -2.94 9.78 -0.63
C ILE A 571 -4.36 9.58 -1.15
N TYR A 572 -4.62 10.09 -2.35
CA TYR A 572 -5.93 10.04 -3.01
C TYR A 572 -6.11 8.72 -3.77
N PRO A 573 -7.37 8.30 -4.03
CA PRO A 573 -7.67 7.06 -4.75
C PRO A 573 -7.15 7.02 -6.20
N ASP A 574 -6.94 8.19 -6.82
CA ASP A 574 -6.35 8.34 -8.16
C ASP A 574 -4.82 8.22 -8.18
N GLY A 575 -4.20 7.92 -7.04
CA GLY A 575 -2.76 7.79 -6.87
C GLY A 575 -2.03 9.11 -6.62
N ARG A 576 -2.74 10.25 -6.57
CA ARG A 576 -2.13 11.53 -6.23
C ARG A 576 -1.74 11.55 -4.74
N GLY A 577 -0.52 11.97 -4.44
CA GLY A 577 -0.06 12.22 -3.07
C GLY A 577 0.12 13.71 -2.82
N GLN A 578 -0.40 14.22 -1.71
CA GLN A 578 -0.14 15.57 -1.22
C GLN A 578 0.58 15.48 0.13
N PHE A 579 1.76 16.08 0.22
CA PHE A 579 2.59 16.04 1.41
C PHE A 579 3.00 17.47 1.79
N GLU A 580 2.79 17.88 3.05
CA GLU A 580 3.37 19.12 3.59
C GLU A 580 4.90 19.03 3.62
N ARG A 581 5.43 17.85 3.95
CA ARG A 581 6.87 17.54 3.94
C ARG A 581 7.07 16.07 3.55
N LEU A 582 7.98 15.84 2.61
CA LEU A 582 8.40 14.51 2.19
C LEU A 582 9.90 14.35 2.46
N GLU A 583 10.25 13.44 3.37
CA GLU A 583 11.65 13.07 3.65
C GLU A 583 11.95 11.70 3.06
N VAL A 584 12.91 11.62 2.15
CA VAL A 584 13.33 10.38 1.50
C VAL A 584 14.77 10.09 1.86
N ARG A 585 15.01 9.04 2.67
CA ARG A 585 16.36 8.63 3.09
C ARG A 585 17.14 7.87 2.01
N GLY A 586 16.44 7.27 1.06
CA GLY A 586 17.00 6.51 -0.05
C GLY A 586 17.07 7.35 -1.32
N SER A 587 16.24 7.03 -2.31
CA SER A 587 16.14 7.74 -3.58
C SER A 587 14.69 8.07 -3.90
N ALA A 588 14.44 9.27 -4.44
CA ALA A 588 13.17 9.63 -5.04
C ALA A 588 13.33 9.64 -6.57
N VAL A 589 12.54 8.84 -7.28
CA VAL A 589 12.59 8.71 -8.74
C VAL A 589 11.34 9.34 -9.32
N PHE A 590 11.52 10.29 -10.22
CA PHE A 590 10.42 11.03 -10.86
C PHE A 590 10.52 10.87 -12.37
N LYS A 591 9.38 10.67 -13.03
CA LYS A 591 9.29 10.80 -14.50
C LYS A 591 9.32 12.27 -14.91
N GLU A 592 8.65 13.11 -14.14
CA GLU A 592 8.56 14.56 -14.33
C GLU A 592 8.45 15.24 -12.96
N ILE A 593 9.04 16.42 -12.80
CA ILE A 593 8.87 17.27 -11.61
C ILE A 593 8.27 18.60 -12.07
N ILE A 594 7.09 18.92 -11.56
CA ILE A 594 6.39 20.18 -11.85
C ILE A 594 6.52 21.09 -10.62
N TYR A 595 7.19 22.23 -10.79
CA TYR A 595 7.25 23.28 -9.77
C TYR A 595 6.16 24.31 -10.02
N ASN A 596 5.23 24.48 -9.06
CA ASN A 596 4.15 25.46 -9.19
C ASN A 596 4.67 26.92 -9.29
N ARG A 597 5.91 27.21 -8.84
CA ARG A 597 6.50 28.54 -8.97
C ARG A 597 8.03 28.55 -9.05
N LEU A 598 8.70 28.19 -7.97
CA LEU A 598 10.16 28.30 -7.83
C LEU A 598 10.71 26.99 -7.28
N ASN A 599 11.82 26.53 -7.88
CA ASN A 599 12.69 25.54 -7.28
C ASN A 599 13.89 26.27 -6.66
N ALA A 600 14.20 25.98 -5.39
CA ALA A 600 15.38 26.49 -4.71
C ALA A 600 16.20 25.31 -4.20
N GLN A 601 17.49 25.27 -4.56
CA GLN A 601 18.43 24.26 -4.11
C GLN A 601 19.52 24.94 -3.29
N GLU A 602 19.69 24.50 -2.05
CA GLU A 602 20.78 24.95 -1.17
C GLU A 602 21.99 24.02 -1.35
N GLY A 603 23.14 24.59 -1.69
CA GLY A 603 24.39 23.85 -1.91
C GLY A 603 24.93 23.94 -3.34
N ASP A 604 25.80 23.01 -3.68
CA ASP A 604 26.43 22.91 -4.99
C ASP A 604 25.82 21.74 -5.77
N THR A 605 25.51 21.97 -7.04
CA THR A 605 24.91 20.97 -7.93
C THR A 605 25.90 20.59 -9.00
N SER A 606 26.36 19.34 -8.94
CA SER A 606 27.24 18.72 -9.93
C SER A 606 26.44 18.04 -11.03
N TYR A 607 26.88 18.20 -12.28
CA TYR A 607 26.29 17.52 -13.43
C TYR A 607 27.31 16.56 -14.06
N SER A 608 27.40 15.35 -13.48
CA SER A 608 28.37 14.32 -13.87
C SER A 608 27.89 12.94 -13.39
N GLU A 609 28.61 11.88 -13.75
CA GLU A 609 28.36 10.54 -13.21
C GLU A 609 28.49 10.52 -11.69
N ASN A 610 27.56 9.85 -11.02
CA ASN A 610 27.49 9.77 -9.57
C ASN A 610 27.29 8.32 -9.07
N GLY A 611 27.53 8.13 -7.77
CA GLY A 611 27.24 6.89 -7.06
C GLY A 611 27.09 7.12 -5.57
N VAL A 612 26.39 6.21 -4.90
CA VAL A 612 26.31 6.17 -3.42
C VAL A 612 27.11 4.98 -2.94
N ILE A 613 28.05 5.22 -2.03
CA ILE A 613 28.86 4.16 -1.43
C ILE A 613 27.95 3.31 -0.53
N GLU A 614 27.80 2.03 -0.85
CA GLU A 614 27.05 1.05 -0.04
C GLU A 614 27.93 0.49 1.08
N SER A 615 29.17 0.12 0.75
CA SER A 615 30.14 -0.41 1.70
C SER A 615 31.57 -0.05 1.30
N VAL A 616 32.46 0.06 2.28
CA VAL A 616 33.90 0.35 2.09
C VAL A 616 34.73 -0.80 2.64
N ALA A 617 35.63 -1.36 1.83
CA ALA A 617 36.65 -2.31 2.29
C ALA A 617 38.04 -1.73 2.01
N LEU A 618 38.89 -1.64 3.05
CA LEU A 618 40.29 -1.29 2.92
C LEU A 618 41.09 -2.55 2.60
N GLU A 619 41.78 -2.55 1.48
CA GLU A 619 42.61 -3.66 1.02
C GLU A 619 44.03 -3.56 1.61
N SER A 620 44.74 -4.68 1.65
CA SER A 620 46.09 -4.75 2.25
C SER A 620 47.15 -3.88 1.55
N ASP A 621 46.90 -3.46 0.31
CA ASP A 621 47.76 -2.59 -0.49
C ASP A 621 47.46 -1.09 -0.29
N GLY A 622 46.51 -0.75 0.59
CA GLY A 622 46.10 0.62 0.88
C GLY A 622 45.06 1.20 -0.07
N THR A 623 44.54 0.42 -1.01
CA THR A 623 43.40 0.79 -1.86
C THR A 623 42.07 0.51 -1.17
N TYR A 624 41.00 1.15 -1.64
CA TYR A 624 39.65 0.91 -1.14
C TYR A 624 38.79 0.26 -2.21
N THR A 625 38.14 -0.84 -1.88
CA THR A 625 37.04 -1.38 -2.68
C THR A 625 35.74 -0.73 -2.22
N LEU A 626 35.13 0.05 -3.11
CA LEU A 626 33.84 0.71 -2.86
C LEU A 626 32.74 -0.05 -3.61
N LYS A 627 31.83 -0.67 -2.86
CA LYS A 627 30.61 -1.21 -3.45
C LYS A 627 29.61 -0.08 -3.61
N LEU A 628 29.07 0.11 -4.82
CA LEU A 628 28.12 1.17 -5.09
C LEU A 628 26.70 0.62 -5.02
N ARG A 629 25.81 1.38 -4.37
CA ARG A 629 24.41 1.01 -4.29
C ARG A 629 23.81 0.99 -5.69
N LYS A 630 23.23 -0.13 -6.08
CA LYS A 630 22.42 -0.23 -7.29
C LYS A 630 21.15 0.61 -7.15
N ARG A 631 20.88 1.49 -8.12
CA ARG A 631 19.67 2.32 -8.20
C ARG A 631 18.44 1.51 -8.65
N TRP A 632 18.65 0.46 -9.43
CA TRP A 632 17.67 -0.56 -9.84
C TRP A 632 18.40 -1.89 -10.14
N GLU A 633 17.68 -2.97 -10.39
CA GLU A 633 18.23 -4.34 -10.45
C GLU A 633 19.41 -4.52 -11.43
N ASN A 634 19.28 -3.90 -12.61
CA ASN A 634 20.27 -3.91 -13.68
C ASN A 634 21.19 -2.67 -13.69
N ASP A 635 21.23 -1.90 -12.61
CA ASP A 635 22.12 -0.75 -12.51
C ASP A 635 23.58 -1.18 -12.43
N PHE A 636 24.46 -0.39 -13.05
CA PHE A 636 25.89 -0.60 -13.06
C PHE A 636 26.62 0.75 -12.93
N THR A 637 27.83 0.71 -12.38
CA THR A 637 28.67 1.89 -12.20
C THR A 637 29.04 2.50 -13.53
N ALA A 638 28.75 3.80 -13.68
CA ALA A 638 29.14 4.59 -14.84
C ALA A 638 30.59 5.12 -14.73
N PHE A 639 31.21 4.99 -13.55
CA PHE A 639 32.60 5.37 -13.35
C PHE A 639 33.54 4.50 -14.20
N GLN A 640 34.64 5.09 -14.61
CA GLN A 640 35.67 4.50 -15.46
C GLN A 640 37.03 4.56 -14.77
N GLU A 641 37.95 3.72 -15.23
CA GLU A 641 39.35 3.78 -14.81
C GLU A 641 39.93 5.18 -15.07
N GLY A 642 40.71 5.67 -14.12
CA GLY A 642 41.28 7.01 -14.14
C GLY A 642 40.35 8.12 -13.66
N ASP A 643 39.04 7.85 -13.45
CA ASP A 643 38.11 8.88 -13.00
C ASP A 643 38.56 9.45 -11.64
N ILE A 644 38.52 10.78 -11.53
CA ILE A 644 38.80 11.52 -10.30
C ILE A 644 37.45 11.77 -9.65
N VAL A 645 37.20 11.09 -8.53
CA VAL A 645 35.92 11.11 -7.85
C VAL A 645 36.06 11.76 -6.49
N TYR A 646 35.03 12.50 -6.09
CA TYR A 646 34.98 13.07 -4.77
C TYR A 646 33.58 13.03 -4.18
N GLY A 647 33.52 12.98 -2.85
CA GLY A 647 32.29 13.12 -2.09
C GLY A 647 32.51 14.02 -0.89
N ILE A 648 31.47 14.75 -0.50
CA ILE A 648 31.46 15.57 0.71
C ILE A 648 30.32 15.08 1.57
N VAL A 649 30.63 14.69 2.80
CA VAL A 649 29.64 14.28 3.81
C VAL A 649 29.75 15.20 5.03
N ASN A 650 28.62 15.54 5.62
CA ASN A 650 28.58 16.27 6.89
C ASN A 650 28.27 15.28 8.02
N ASN A 651 28.98 15.38 9.14
CA ASN A 651 28.54 14.70 10.36
C ASN A 651 27.39 15.47 11.03
N LEU A 652 26.17 15.21 10.55
CA LEU A 652 24.92 15.80 11.04
C LEU A 652 24.62 15.46 12.53
N PHE A 653 25.33 14.49 13.12
CA PHE A 653 25.06 13.98 14.47
C PHE A 653 26.10 14.38 15.54
N SER A 654 27.15 15.13 15.18
CA SER A 654 28.16 15.60 16.16
C SER A 654 28.36 17.13 16.15
N THR A 655 28.97 17.67 15.11
CA THR A 655 29.56 19.02 15.08
C THR A 655 29.26 19.80 13.81
N GLY A 656 28.66 19.16 12.80
CA GLY A 656 28.36 19.82 11.52
C GLY A 656 29.56 20.00 10.60
N GLU A 657 30.71 19.39 10.89
CA GLU A 657 31.92 19.49 10.07
C GLU A 657 31.81 18.68 8.78
N TYR A 658 32.29 19.24 7.67
CA TYR A 658 32.33 18.60 6.36
C TYR A 658 33.62 17.79 6.18
N TYR A 659 33.47 16.57 5.67
CA TYR A 659 34.55 15.64 5.33
C TYR A 659 34.54 15.42 3.82
N ALA A 660 35.63 15.82 3.16
CA ALA A 660 35.82 15.60 1.73
C ALA A 660 36.77 14.42 1.48
N SER A 661 36.34 13.48 0.66
CA SER A 661 37.14 12.33 0.22
C SER A 661 37.41 12.44 -1.28
N TRP A 662 38.67 12.56 -1.66
CA TRP A 662 39.15 12.61 -3.04
C TRP A 662 39.88 11.32 -3.39
N MET A 663 39.47 10.68 -4.48
CA MET A 663 39.97 9.37 -4.87
C MET A 663 40.13 9.25 -6.38
N ARG A 664 41.03 8.37 -6.82
CA ARG A 664 41.19 7.96 -8.21
C ARG A 664 40.67 6.54 -8.40
N VAL A 665 39.84 6.33 -9.41
CA VAL A 665 39.36 4.99 -9.79
C VAL A 665 40.48 4.22 -10.50
N LEU A 666 40.85 3.06 -9.95
CA LEU A 666 41.87 2.16 -10.50
C LEU A 666 41.27 1.05 -11.37
N SER A 667 40.07 0.60 -11.05
CA SER A 667 39.35 -0.39 -11.84
C SER A 667 37.86 -0.42 -11.45
N LYS A 668 37.02 -1.01 -12.31
CA LYS A 668 35.61 -1.22 -12.05
C LYS A 668 35.24 -2.69 -12.22
N ASN A 669 34.31 -3.17 -11.41
CA ASN A 669 33.73 -4.49 -11.51
C ASN A 669 32.22 -4.34 -11.78
N VAL A 670 31.82 -4.56 -13.03
CA VAL A 670 30.43 -4.40 -13.48
C VAL A 670 29.49 -5.42 -12.80
N PRO A 671 29.80 -6.74 -12.76
CA PRO A 671 28.97 -7.71 -12.05
C PRO A 671 28.74 -7.37 -10.56
N ALA A 672 29.79 -6.93 -9.86
CA ALA A 672 29.71 -6.62 -8.43
C ALA A 672 29.21 -5.19 -8.13
N ASN A 673 29.00 -4.37 -9.16
CA ASN A 673 28.72 -2.93 -9.06
C ASN A 673 29.69 -2.19 -8.11
N SER A 674 30.98 -2.45 -8.24
CA SER A 674 32.02 -1.89 -7.37
C SER A 674 33.16 -1.24 -8.16
N ILE A 675 33.89 -0.36 -7.49
CA ILE A 675 35.11 0.29 -7.99
C ILE A 675 36.24 0.10 -6.98
N SER A 676 37.45 -0.14 -7.46
CA SER A 676 38.66 -0.05 -6.64
C SER A 676 39.25 1.35 -6.80
N VAL A 677 39.55 2.01 -5.69
CA VAL A 677 40.01 3.40 -5.68
C VAL A 677 41.23 3.60 -4.81
N LEU A 678 42.05 4.59 -5.16
CA LEU A 678 43.17 5.07 -4.36
C LEU A 678 42.87 6.48 -3.87
N SER A 679 43.01 6.72 -2.57
CA SER A 679 42.87 8.08 -2.00
C SER A 679 44.07 8.95 -2.37
N TYR A 680 43.81 10.19 -2.77
CA TYR A 680 44.87 11.18 -3.00
C TYR A 680 45.55 11.59 -1.68
N PRO A 681 46.85 11.94 -1.69
CA PRO A 681 47.52 12.48 -0.51
C PRO A 681 47.02 13.89 -0.18
N ASP A 682 47.13 14.30 1.09
CA ASP A 682 46.70 15.61 1.59
C ASP A 682 47.26 16.80 0.79
N SER A 683 48.48 16.69 0.26
CA SER A 683 49.13 17.72 -0.56
C SER A 683 48.52 17.90 -1.95
N GLU A 684 47.73 16.95 -2.43
CA GLU A 684 47.16 16.94 -3.78
C GLU A 684 45.64 17.18 -3.80
N VAL A 685 45.05 17.55 -2.67
CA VAL A 685 43.61 17.80 -2.57
C VAL A 685 43.29 19.26 -2.21
N PRO A 686 42.15 19.79 -2.67
CA PRO A 686 41.63 21.07 -2.20
C PRO A 686 41.48 21.08 -0.67
N GLY A 687 41.96 22.13 -0.02
CA GLY A 687 41.88 22.29 1.45
C GLY A 687 43.00 21.61 2.24
N GLY A 688 43.90 20.87 1.59
CA GLY A 688 45.12 20.33 2.22
C GLY A 688 44.89 19.17 3.20
N LYS A 689 43.70 18.56 3.18
CA LYS A 689 43.36 17.40 4.02
C LYS A 689 42.34 16.51 3.32
N ASN A 690 42.66 15.23 3.16
CA ASN A 690 41.80 14.23 2.56
C ASN A 690 41.32 13.23 3.61
N TYR A 691 40.04 12.85 3.56
CA TYR A 691 39.47 11.88 4.48
C TYR A 691 39.22 10.54 3.77
N PRO A 692 39.34 9.39 4.46
CA PRO A 692 38.95 8.09 3.91
C PRO A 692 37.49 8.08 3.45
N PRO A 693 37.13 7.33 2.39
CA PRO A 693 35.75 7.19 1.97
C PRO A 693 34.91 6.54 3.07
N THR A 694 33.66 7.00 3.20
CA THR A 694 32.70 6.48 4.18
C THR A 694 31.43 5.97 3.50
N GLU A 695 30.78 4.99 4.11
CA GLU A 695 29.49 4.48 3.66
C GLU A 695 28.44 5.59 3.58
N LEU A 696 27.47 5.44 2.67
CA LEU A 696 26.39 6.38 2.38
C LEU A 696 26.81 7.72 1.77
N THR A 697 28.11 7.92 1.52
CA THR A 697 28.61 9.13 0.87
C THR A 697 28.22 9.14 -0.61
N ILE A 698 27.70 10.27 -1.08
CA ILE A 698 27.48 10.51 -2.51
C ILE A 698 28.81 10.97 -3.11
N ILE A 699 29.25 10.26 -4.15
CA ILE A 699 30.44 10.59 -4.91
C ILE A 699 30.09 10.98 -6.34
N THR A 700 30.86 11.87 -6.94
CA THR A 700 30.69 12.35 -8.31
C THR A 700 32.05 12.48 -9.02
N ARG A 701 32.08 12.29 -10.34
CA ARG A 701 33.28 12.46 -11.16
C ARG A 701 33.53 13.95 -11.42
N ARG A 702 34.73 14.42 -11.11
CA ARG A 702 35.20 15.79 -11.42
C ARG A 702 36.13 15.86 -12.63
N GLY A 703 36.71 14.74 -13.05
CA GLY A 703 37.65 14.67 -14.17
C GLY A 703 38.19 13.25 -14.35
N ASN A 704 39.26 13.11 -15.13
CA ASN A 704 39.93 11.82 -15.35
C ASN A 704 41.43 12.05 -15.56
N ALA A 705 42.26 11.19 -14.96
CA ALA A 705 43.71 11.35 -14.97
C ALA A 705 44.35 11.24 -16.36
N PHE A 706 43.72 10.57 -17.33
CA PHE A 706 44.31 10.32 -18.65
C PHE A 706 43.31 10.27 -19.81
N ASN A 707 42.03 10.02 -19.58
CA ASN A 707 41.00 10.04 -20.62
C ASN A 707 40.48 11.46 -20.84
N GLU A 708 40.89 12.09 -21.94
CA GLU A 708 40.57 13.48 -22.28
C GLU A 708 39.06 13.73 -22.41
N ASP A 709 38.28 12.80 -22.97
CA ASP A 709 36.82 12.93 -23.12
C ASP A 709 36.09 12.99 -21.76
N ARG A 710 36.76 12.56 -20.68
CA ARG A 710 36.24 12.52 -19.31
C ARG A 710 36.93 13.52 -18.38
N GLN A 711 37.60 14.53 -18.94
CA GLN A 711 38.23 15.63 -18.20
C GLN A 711 37.35 16.88 -18.10
N SER A 712 36.12 16.81 -18.60
CA SER A 712 35.12 17.87 -18.49
C SER A 712 34.24 17.70 -17.24
N TYR A 713 33.90 18.81 -16.61
CA TYR A 713 33.01 18.87 -15.45
C TYR A 713 32.37 20.25 -15.33
N TRP A 714 31.09 20.30 -14.98
CA TRP A 714 30.43 21.56 -14.69
C TRP A 714 29.52 21.46 -13.47
N TYR A 715 29.44 22.58 -12.76
CA TYR A 715 28.69 22.67 -11.51
C TYR A 715 28.14 24.07 -11.30
N LEU A 716 27.03 24.14 -10.57
CA LEU A 716 26.45 25.39 -10.08
C LEU A 716 26.69 25.46 -8.58
N SER A 717 27.38 26.52 -8.12
CA SER A 717 27.59 26.75 -6.70
C SER A 717 26.77 27.94 -6.22
N ALA A 718 25.82 27.68 -5.32
CA ALA A 718 25.03 28.74 -4.68
C ALA A 718 25.68 29.26 -3.38
N THR A 719 26.60 28.49 -2.79
CA THR A 719 27.09 28.72 -1.43
C THR A 719 28.51 29.27 -1.41
N THR A 720 29.46 28.51 -1.96
CA THR A 720 30.90 28.80 -1.89
C THR A 720 31.33 29.76 -2.98
N ASP A 721 31.12 29.41 -4.25
CA ASP A 721 31.69 30.16 -5.38
C ASP A 721 30.70 31.18 -5.97
N LYS A 722 29.39 31.00 -5.76
CA LYS A 722 28.33 31.88 -6.28
C LYS A 722 28.43 32.07 -7.80
N CYS A 723 28.72 30.99 -8.50
CA CYS A 723 28.91 30.97 -9.95
C CYS A 723 28.57 29.61 -10.55
N LEU A 724 28.37 29.62 -11.85
CA LEU A 724 28.28 28.45 -12.72
C LEU A 724 29.63 28.31 -13.43
N VAL A 725 30.25 27.14 -13.34
CA VAL A 725 31.60 26.90 -13.85
C VAL A 725 31.62 25.68 -14.77
N TRP A 726 32.24 25.85 -15.93
CA TRP A 726 32.68 24.74 -16.78
C TRP A 726 34.19 24.59 -16.69
N LEU A 727 34.61 23.37 -16.39
CA LEU A 727 35.98 22.94 -16.34
C LEU A 727 36.26 21.97 -17.47
N GLU A 728 37.46 22.08 -18.03
CA GLU A 728 38.02 21.15 -19.01
C GLU A 728 39.46 20.79 -18.61
N GLY A 729 39.95 19.64 -19.09
CA GLY A 729 41.33 19.21 -18.82
C GLY A 729 41.62 18.86 -17.35
N VAL A 730 40.60 18.50 -16.56
CA VAL A 730 40.76 18.18 -15.13
C VAL A 730 41.42 16.81 -14.94
N THR A 731 42.73 16.81 -14.71
CA THR A 731 43.58 15.62 -14.53
C THR A 731 43.97 15.34 -13.08
N LYS A 732 43.70 16.27 -12.15
CA LYS A 732 43.97 16.13 -10.71
C LYS A 732 42.95 16.93 -9.86
N PRO A 733 42.83 16.64 -8.55
CA PRO A 733 41.83 17.29 -7.69
C PRO A 733 41.99 18.81 -7.55
N VAL A 734 43.23 19.30 -7.45
CA VAL A 734 43.56 20.73 -7.39
C VAL A 734 43.51 21.32 -8.80
N LEU A 735 42.58 22.23 -9.02
CA LEU A 735 42.38 22.87 -10.32
C LEU A 735 43.49 23.87 -10.63
N GLU A 736 43.89 23.89 -11.89
CA GLU A 736 44.77 24.91 -12.44
C GLU A 736 43.94 26.00 -13.12
N GLN A 737 44.51 27.19 -13.28
CA GLN A 737 43.86 28.31 -13.98
C GLN A 737 43.44 27.92 -15.39
N ASN A 738 44.18 27.00 -16.02
CA ASN A 738 43.88 26.51 -17.35
C ASN A 738 42.65 25.59 -17.43
N ASN A 739 42.19 25.06 -16.29
CA ASN A 739 41.01 24.21 -16.27
C ASN A 739 39.72 25.03 -16.39
N TYR A 740 39.71 26.30 -16.02
CA TYR A 740 38.53 27.15 -16.10
C TYR A 740 38.28 27.58 -17.56
N TYR A 741 37.20 27.06 -18.15
CA TYR A 741 36.83 27.32 -19.55
C TYR A 741 35.71 28.34 -19.69
N MET A 742 34.74 28.28 -18.78
CA MET A 742 33.65 29.25 -18.69
C MET A 742 33.25 29.46 -17.23
N ILE A 743 33.00 30.72 -16.86
CA ILE A 743 32.51 31.12 -15.55
C ILE A 743 31.42 32.16 -15.75
N LEU A 744 30.27 31.93 -15.15
CA LEU A 744 29.15 32.88 -15.08
C LEU A 744 28.83 33.15 -13.61
N GLY A 745 29.14 34.35 -13.13
CA GLY A 745 28.96 34.74 -11.73
C GLY A 745 30.22 35.33 -11.12
N ARG A 746 30.44 35.15 -9.82
CA ARG A 746 31.67 35.65 -9.19
C ARG A 746 32.88 34.87 -9.69
N LEU A 747 33.91 35.60 -10.08
CA LEU A 747 35.16 34.98 -10.52
C LEU A 747 35.88 34.37 -9.31
N PRO A 748 36.40 33.13 -9.41
CA PRO A 748 37.35 32.62 -8.44
C PRO A 748 38.64 33.46 -8.47
N ASN A 749 39.35 33.50 -7.35
CA ASN A 749 40.62 34.23 -7.25
C ASN A 749 41.71 33.47 -8.01
N LEU A 750 41.96 33.87 -9.26
CA LEU A 750 42.90 33.25 -10.19
C LEU A 750 43.83 34.33 -10.74
N ASP A 751 45.14 34.04 -10.82
CA ASP A 751 46.11 35.01 -11.34
C ASP A 751 45.80 35.46 -12.78
N LEU A 752 45.04 34.63 -13.53
CA LEU A 752 44.46 34.95 -14.83
C LEU A 752 43.73 36.32 -14.85
N PHE A 753 43.17 36.74 -13.71
CA PHE A 753 42.38 37.98 -13.61
C PHE A 753 43.11 39.13 -12.91
N ASP A 754 44.33 38.93 -12.38
CA ASP A 754 45.02 39.91 -11.52
C ASP A 754 45.27 41.27 -12.19
N ASN A 755 45.48 41.28 -13.51
CA ASN A 755 45.74 42.50 -14.27
C ASN A 755 44.48 43.12 -14.91
N LEU A 756 43.30 42.53 -14.66
CA LEU A 756 42.04 43.05 -15.14
C LEU A 756 41.39 43.93 -14.06
N PRO A 757 40.58 44.94 -14.43
CA PRO A 757 39.83 45.74 -13.47
C PRO A 757 38.63 44.95 -12.92
N VAL A 758 38.88 43.77 -12.34
CA VAL A 758 37.87 42.88 -11.76
C VAL A 758 37.64 43.21 -10.30
N ASN A 759 36.37 43.22 -9.92
CA ASN A 759 35.94 43.27 -8.54
C ASN A 759 35.35 41.91 -8.19
N TYR A 760 36.06 41.09 -7.43
CA TYR A 760 35.62 39.74 -7.06
C TYR A 760 34.27 39.65 -6.31
N LYS A 761 33.67 40.79 -5.92
CA LYS A 761 32.29 40.84 -5.39
C LYS A 761 31.21 40.95 -6.47
N HIS A 762 31.57 41.32 -7.70
CA HIS A 762 30.68 41.46 -8.85
C HIS A 762 30.58 40.15 -9.65
N SER A 763 29.52 40.04 -10.44
CA SER A 763 29.33 38.94 -11.39
C SER A 763 29.93 39.29 -12.75
N TYR A 764 30.66 38.35 -13.34
CA TYR A 764 31.27 38.47 -14.65
C TYR A 764 30.88 37.28 -15.53
N ILE A 765 31.04 37.47 -16.85
CA ILE A 765 31.09 36.39 -17.83
C ILE A 765 32.54 36.25 -18.25
N PHE A 766 33.14 35.10 -17.96
CA PHE A 766 34.42 34.69 -18.53
C PHE A 766 34.18 33.46 -19.40
N ALA A 767 34.67 33.49 -20.63
CA ALA A 767 34.66 32.36 -21.55
C ALA A 767 35.94 32.41 -22.40
N ARG A 768 36.61 31.27 -22.60
CA ARG A 768 37.83 31.20 -23.43
C ARG A 768 37.60 31.57 -24.89
N ALA A 769 36.42 31.27 -25.42
CA ALA A 769 36.01 31.65 -26.76
C ALA A 769 34.49 31.88 -26.77
N GLY A 770 34.03 32.80 -27.61
CA GLY A 770 32.61 33.07 -27.82
C GLY A 770 32.35 33.33 -29.30
N ILE A 771 31.26 32.77 -29.82
CA ILE A 771 30.74 33.09 -31.15
C ILE A 771 29.39 33.75 -30.91
N PHE A 772 29.27 35.00 -31.34
CA PHE A 772 28.06 35.81 -31.15
C PHE A 772 27.40 36.03 -32.50
N GLY A 773 26.08 35.88 -32.58
CA GLY A 773 25.32 36.32 -33.75
C GLY A 773 25.32 37.85 -33.83
N GLU A 774 24.99 38.49 -32.70
CA GLU A 774 25.00 39.94 -32.50
C GLU A 774 25.48 40.24 -31.08
N LEU A 775 26.17 41.38 -30.87
CA LEU A 775 26.67 41.81 -29.57
C LEU A 775 26.33 43.28 -29.34
N TYR A 776 25.30 43.53 -28.53
CA TYR A 776 24.91 44.88 -28.15
C TYR A 776 25.73 45.37 -26.98
N ARG A 777 26.55 46.38 -27.21
CA ARG A 777 27.26 47.09 -26.16
C ARG A 777 26.43 48.29 -25.77
N VAL A 778 26.12 48.43 -24.49
CA VAL A 778 25.52 49.65 -23.96
C VAL A 778 26.49 50.31 -23.02
N ASP A 779 26.41 51.63 -22.94
CA ASP A 779 27.15 52.36 -21.93
C ASP A 779 26.52 52.19 -20.53
N TRP A 780 27.09 52.86 -19.53
CA TRP A 780 26.60 52.81 -18.15
C TRP A 780 25.20 53.40 -17.96
N GLN A 781 24.69 54.14 -18.95
CA GLN A 781 23.34 54.74 -18.96
C GLN A 781 22.33 53.82 -19.66
N GLY A 782 22.77 52.70 -20.24
CA GLY A 782 21.94 51.76 -20.99
C GLY A 782 21.69 52.18 -22.44
N LEU A 783 22.46 53.13 -22.98
CA LEU A 783 22.33 53.55 -24.38
C LEU A 783 23.19 52.66 -25.28
N PRO A 784 22.67 52.20 -26.44
CA PRO A 784 23.45 51.47 -27.42
C PRO A 784 24.69 52.25 -27.84
N VAL A 785 25.84 51.62 -27.69
CA VAL A 785 27.09 52.09 -28.27
C VAL A 785 27.11 51.62 -29.71
N GLN A 786 26.86 52.55 -30.63
CA GLN A 786 26.92 52.27 -32.05
C GLN A 786 28.36 51.91 -32.47
N GLU A 787 28.53 50.77 -33.11
CA GLU A 787 29.81 50.35 -33.67
C GLU A 787 30.13 51.16 -34.93
N LEU A 788 31.33 51.78 -34.95
CA LEU A 788 31.81 52.51 -36.12
C LEU A 788 32.64 51.56 -36.99
N VAL A 789 32.12 51.20 -38.14
CA VAL A 789 32.78 50.29 -39.09
C VAL A 789 33.51 51.10 -40.14
N ASP A 790 34.83 50.98 -40.21
CA ASP A 790 35.63 51.65 -41.24
C ASP A 790 35.50 50.93 -42.58
N ARG A 791 34.96 51.62 -43.58
CA ARG A 791 34.75 51.13 -44.95
C ARG A 791 35.85 51.59 -45.91
N GLY A 792 36.93 52.19 -45.42
CA GLY A 792 38.04 52.70 -46.24
C GLY A 792 37.70 54.03 -46.91
N PHE A 793 38.23 54.27 -48.11
CA PHE A 793 37.96 55.51 -48.84
C PHE A 793 36.54 55.55 -49.42
N TRP A 794 35.92 56.72 -49.43
CA TRP A 794 34.62 56.89 -50.08
C TRP A 794 34.73 56.63 -51.60
N SER A 795 33.68 56.03 -52.16
CA SER A 795 33.52 55.75 -53.58
C SER A 795 32.05 55.80 -53.98
N ALA A 796 31.78 56.44 -55.12
CA ALA A 796 30.46 56.52 -55.73
C ALA A 796 29.94 55.14 -56.19
N GLU A 797 30.84 54.21 -56.54
CA GLU A 797 30.47 52.84 -56.93
C GLU A 797 29.87 52.08 -55.76
N VAL A 798 30.47 52.18 -54.57
CA VAL A 798 29.96 51.54 -53.34
C VAL A 798 28.63 52.16 -52.94
N ALA A 799 28.52 53.50 -53.00
CA ALA A 799 27.29 54.22 -52.67
C ALA A 799 26.08 53.81 -53.55
N SER A 800 26.35 53.39 -54.79
CA SER A 800 25.33 52.98 -55.77
C SER A 800 25.23 51.46 -55.97
N SER A 801 25.93 50.67 -55.15
CA SER A 801 25.94 49.20 -55.25
C SER A 801 24.79 48.57 -54.47
N ASP A 802 24.64 47.24 -54.59
CA ASP A 802 23.72 46.45 -53.74
C ASP A 802 24.17 46.38 -52.27
N ASN A 803 25.32 46.96 -51.91
CA ASN A 803 25.85 47.03 -50.54
C ASN A 803 26.34 48.46 -50.19
N PRO A 804 25.43 49.45 -50.16
CA PRO A 804 25.76 50.85 -49.93
C PRO A 804 26.17 51.12 -48.47
N TYR A 805 26.65 52.34 -48.19
CA TYR A 805 26.99 52.74 -46.82
C TYR A 805 25.76 52.75 -45.93
N THR A 806 25.91 52.21 -44.73
CA THR A 806 24.82 51.97 -43.78
C THR A 806 24.97 52.82 -42.52
N ASN A 807 23.83 53.25 -41.98
CA ASN A 807 23.68 53.82 -40.65
C ASN A 807 22.41 53.23 -40.01
N THR A 808 22.60 52.29 -39.09
CA THR A 808 21.57 51.64 -38.28
C THR A 808 21.76 52.02 -36.81
N GLN A 809 20.87 51.60 -35.92
CA GLN A 809 21.01 51.89 -34.49
C GLN A 809 22.28 51.28 -33.86
N GLU A 810 22.79 50.20 -34.44
CA GLU A 810 23.89 49.40 -33.87
C GLU A 810 25.21 49.62 -34.61
N ARG A 811 25.15 50.06 -35.87
CA ARG A 811 26.31 50.22 -36.73
C ARG A 811 26.20 51.48 -37.56
N ALA A 812 27.29 52.23 -37.66
CA ALA A 812 27.46 53.24 -38.70
C ALA A 812 28.73 52.97 -39.48
N ASP A 813 28.60 52.96 -40.80
CA ASP A 813 29.76 52.96 -41.68
C ASP A 813 30.46 54.32 -41.62
N THR A 814 31.79 54.28 -41.60
CA THR A 814 32.67 55.44 -41.67
C THR A 814 33.57 55.32 -42.89
N VAL A 815 33.91 56.44 -43.51
CA VAL A 815 34.74 56.49 -44.71
C VAL A 815 35.77 57.61 -44.61
N TRP A 816 36.89 57.44 -45.30
CA TRP A 816 37.88 58.49 -45.49
C TRP A 816 37.65 59.21 -46.81
N HIS A 817 37.61 60.54 -46.77
CA HIS A 817 37.49 61.36 -47.96
C HIS A 817 38.23 62.70 -47.79
N TYR A 818 39.07 63.05 -48.77
CA TYR A 818 39.94 64.24 -48.73
C TYR A 818 40.71 64.46 -47.41
N GLY A 819 41.15 63.37 -46.76
CA GLY A 819 41.92 63.40 -45.51
C GLY A 819 41.08 63.56 -44.23
N CYS A 820 39.75 63.56 -44.34
CA CYS A 820 38.83 63.56 -43.21
C CYS A 820 38.04 62.24 -43.16
N LYS A 821 37.77 61.76 -41.95
CA LYS A 821 36.91 60.62 -41.66
C LYS A 821 35.48 61.10 -41.43
N TRP A 822 34.55 60.52 -42.16
CA TRP A 822 33.14 60.84 -42.16
C TRP A 822 32.32 59.65 -41.70
N LYS A 823 31.28 59.90 -40.91
CA LYS A 823 30.27 58.94 -40.47
C LYS A 823 29.03 59.06 -41.34
N CYS A 824 28.55 57.93 -41.83
CA CYS A 824 27.26 57.85 -42.50
C CYS A 824 26.13 58.16 -41.50
N LEU A 825 25.24 59.08 -41.87
CA LEU A 825 24.04 59.45 -41.10
C LEU A 825 22.77 58.86 -41.70
N MET A 826 22.81 58.45 -42.98
CA MET A 826 21.64 57.94 -43.69
C MET A 826 22.01 56.70 -44.51
N THR A 827 21.41 55.55 -44.17
CA THR A 827 21.60 54.31 -44.92
C THR A 827 21.24 54.51 -46.40
N GLY A 828 22.15 54.12 -47.30
CA GLY A 828 21.94 54.23 -48.74
C GLY A 828 22.17 55.64 -49.30
N THR A 829 22.84 56.54 -48.56
CA THR A 829 23.16 57.87 -49.09
C THR A 829 24.06 57.78 -50.34
N ALA A 830 23.61 58.42 -51.41
CA ALA A 830 24.39 58.63 -52.63
C ALA A 830 25.21 59.93 -52.57
N ASP A 831 25.04 60.74 -51.52
CA ASP A 831 25.75 62.00 -51.36
C ASP A 831 27.25 61.75 -51.17
N GLU A 832 28.09 62.57 -51.80
CA GLU A 832 29.51 62.61 -51.51
C GLU A 832 29.73 63.26 -50.12
N PRO A 833 30.62 62.74 -49.25
CA PRO A 833 30.93 63.37 -47.98
C PRO A 833 31.54 64.76 -48.19
N GLN A 834 30.80 65.79 -47.77
CA GLN A 834 31.23 67.19 -47.87
C GLN A 834 30.45 68.07 -46.88
N TYR A 835 30.85 69.33 -46.76
CA TYR A 835 30.11 70.33 -46.01
C TYR A 835 28.63 70.38 -46.46
N ALA A 836 27.72 70.50 -45.50
CA ALA A 836 26.26 70.51 -45.69
C ALA A 836 25.64 69.24 -46.32
N ALA A 837 26.37 68.13 -46.46
CA ALA A 837 25.81 66.86 -46.90
C ALA A 837 24.96 66.22 -45.79
N ALA A 838 23.66 66.04 -46.03
CA ALA A 838 22.74 65.48 -45.03
C ALA A 838 23.06 64.02 -44.65
N GLY A 839 23.69 63.28 -45.57
CA GLY A 839 24.08 61.88 -45.36
C GLY A 839 25.35 61.66 -44.54
N TRP A 840 26.11 62.71 -44.18
CA TRP A 840 27.45 62.56 -43.60
C TRP A 840 27.75 63.54 -42.45
N ALA A 841 28.46 63.07 -41.43
CA ALA A 841 29.04 63.91 -40.37
C ALA A 841 30.55 63.68 -40.25
N MET A 842 31.35 64.74 -40.16
CA MET A 842 32.79 64.62 -39.95
C MET A 842 33.07 64.14 -38.50
N LEU A 843 33.95 63.15 -38.35
CA LEU A 843 34.38 62.63 -37.04
C LEU A 843 35.80 63.03 -36.68
N GLU A 844 36.73 62.96 -37.65
CA GLU A 844 38.17 63.12 -37.44
C GLU A 844 38.82 63.65 -38.72
N GLY A 845 39.87 64.48 -38.65
CA GLY A 845 40.54 65.07 -39.82
C GLY A 845 40.89 66.54 -39.62
N ASN A 846 41.03 67.30 -40.71
CA ASN A 846 41.23 68.76 -40.67
C ASN A 846 39.89 69.51 -40.70
N PRO A 847 39.43 70.11 -39.58
CA PRO A 847 38.17 70.85 -39.52
C PRO A 847 38.31 72.32 -39.89
N GLU A 848 39.51 72.82 -40.22
CA GLU A 848 39.74 74.25 -40.39
C GLU A 848 39.03 74.82 -41.63
N PHE A 849 38.23 75.87 -41.41
CA PHE A 849 37.79 76.74 -42.49
C PHE A 849 38.92 77.71 -42.85
N THR A 850 39.32 77.71 -44.12
CA THR A 850 40.36 78.60 -44.64
C THR A 850 39.85 79.30 -45.90
N ILE A 851 40.39 80.48 -46.19
CA ILE A 851 40.15 81.17 -47.46
C ILE A 851 41.46 81.45 -48.19
N GLU A 852 41.42 81.34 -49.51
CA GLU A 852 42.49 81.73 -50.41
C GLU A 852 42.01 82.89 -51.29
N ILE A 853 42.88 83.86 -51.53
CA ILE A 853 42.60 84.97 -52.44
C ILE A 853 43.28 84.67 -53.77
N GLY A 854 42.49 84.58 -54.84
CA GLY A 854 42.96 84.46 -56.23
C GLY A 854 42.79 85.76 -57.01
N SER A 855 43.42 85.84 -58.18
CA SER A 855 43.38 87.02 -59.05
C SER A 855 43.14 86.62 -60.50
N THR A 856 42.22 87.29 -61.21
CA THR A 856 41.85 86.91 -62.59
C THR A 856 42.94 87.18 -63.62
N LYS A 857 43.93 88.03 -63.33
CA LYS A 857 45.07 88.32 -64.21
C LYS A 857 46.43 87.91 -63.63
N GLY A 858 46.46 86.97 -62.68
CA GLY A 858 47.70 86.54 -62.00
C GLY A 858 48.19 87.57 -60.98
N TRP A 859 49.49 87.54 -60.63
CA TRP A 859 50.07 88.39 -59.58
C TRP A 859 51.10 89.42 -60.08
N TYR A 860 51.28 89.52 -61.40
CA TYR A 860 52.19 90.49 -62.02
C TYR A 860 51.36 91.53 -62.77
N PHE A 861 51.47 92.80 -62.36
CA PHE A 861 50.72 93.88 -62.95
C PHE A 861 51.63 95.01 -63.40
N ASP A 862 51.27 95.64 -64.50
CA ASP A 862 51.85 96.90 -64.92
C ASP A 862 51.13 98.04 -64.19
N ILE A 863 51.92 98.94 -63.60
CA ILE A 863 51.43 100.06 -62.80
C ILE A 863 50.51 101.00 -63.58
N GLU A 864 50.66 101.10 -64.91
CA GLU A 864 49.85 101.98 -65.76
C GLU A 864 48.53 101.34 -66.24
N THR A 865 48.41 100.01 -66.13
CA THR A 865 47.24 99.26 -66.63
C THR A 865 46.62 98.33 -65.58
N PHE A 866 46.90 98.59 -64.30
CA PHE A 866 46.44 97.76 -63.18
C PHE A 866 44.91 97.58 -63.21
N SER A 867 44.50 96.33 -63.44
CA SER A 867 43.11 95.91 -63.38
C SER A 867 43.07 94.41 -63.19
N THR A 868 42.43 93.97 -62.11
CA THR A 868 42.18 92.55 -61.83
C THR A 868 40.94 92.40 -60.98
N THR A 869 40.35 91.22 -60.91
CA THR A 869 39.34 90.90 -59.89
C THR A 869 39.99 89.97 -58.90
N LEU A 870 40.10 90.42 -57.65
CA LEU A 870 40.40 89.51 -56.56
C LEU A 870 39.15 88.69 -56.26
N TYR A 871 39.31 87.38 -56.14
CA TYR A 871 38.21 86.50 -55.77
C TYR A 871 38.63 85.61 -54.60
N ILE A 872 37.67 85.25 -53.77
CA ILE A 872 37.92 84.34 -52.64
C ILE A 872 37.48 82.94 -53.04
N THR A 873 38.30 81.96 -52.65
CA THR A 873 37.88 80.56 -52.57
C THR A 873 37.95 80.11 -51.12
N GLY A 874 36.90 79.49 -50.61
CA GLY A 874 36.83 78.96 -49.26
C GLY A 874 37.01 77.44 -49.26
N LYS A 875 37.78 76.91 -48.30
CA LYS A 875 37.92 75.48 -48.09
C LYS A 875 37.54 75.11 -46.66
N LEU A 876 36.73 74.07 -46.53
CA LEU A 876 36.41 73.43 -45.25
C LEU A 876 36.46 71.92 -45.46
N TYR A 877 37.08 71.19 -44.52
CA TYR A 877 37.35 69.75 -44.66
C TYR A 877 38.13 69.40 -45.95
N ASN A 878 39.07 70.28 -46.34
CA ASN A 878 39.83 70.21 -47.60
C ASN A 878 38.98 70.20 -48.89
N ARG A 879 37.72 70.63 -48.82
CA ARG A 879 36.78 70.76 -49.95
C ARG A 879 36.42 72.21 -50.18
N ASP A 880 36.19 72.57 -51.45
CA ASP A 880 35.72 73.90 -51.82
C ASP A 880 34.29 74.12 -51.30
N VAL A 881 34.08 75.21 -50.56
CA VAL A 881 32.79 75.65 -50.00
C VAL A 881 32.45 77.08 -50.42
N THR A 882 33.10 77.61 -51.46
CA THR A 882 32.97 79.00 -51.92
C THR A 882 31.53 79.39 -52.25
N ASP A 883 30.75 78.46 -52.78
CA ASP A 883 29.34 78.70 -53.12
C ASP A 883 28.46 78.87 -51.88
N HIS A 884 28.85 78.31 -50.73
CA HIS A 884 28.14 78.42 -49.46
C HIS A 884 28.46 79.70 -48.69
N ILE A 885 29.51 80.42 -49.07
CA ILE A 885 29.83 81.74 -48.52
C ILE A 885 28.91 82.76 -49.20
N LEU A 886 28.08 83.45 -48.43
CA LEU A 886 27.22 84.52 -48.96
C LEU A 886 28.07 85.75 -49.28
N ASP A 887 27.74 86.47 -50.36
CA ASP A 887 28.44 87.72 -50.69
C ASP A 887 28.33 88.77 -49.57
N ALA A 888 27.23 88.77 -48.80
CA ALA A 888 27.07 89.65 -47.65
C ALA A 888 27.98 89.29 -46.46
N ASP A 889 28.53 88.07 -46.42
CA ASP A 889 29.39 87.56 -45.35
C ASP A 889 30.89 87.66 -45.70
N VAL A 890 31.21 88.35 -46.79
CA VAL A 890 32.58 88.69 -47.17
C VAL A 890 32.81 90.18 -46.95
N SER A 891 33.86 90.50 -46.21
CA SER A 891 34.35 91.86 -46.08
C SER A 891 35.77 91.98 -46.61
N TRP A 892 36.03 93.11 -47.27
CA TRP A 892 37.34 93.46 -47.78
C TRP A 892 37.83 94.72 -47.07
N THR A 893 39.07 94.68 -46.61
CA THR A 893 39.78 95.85 -46.13
C THR A 893 41.05 96.04 -46.94
N ARG A 894 41.51 97.28 -47.02
CA ARG A 894 42.74 97.67 -47.69
C ARG A 894 43.63 98.35 -46.66
N ASP A 895 44.93 98.13 -46.76
CA ASP A 895 45.94 98.82 -45.98
C ASP A 895 47.01 99.40 -46.91
N THR A 896 47.01 100.72 -47.00
CA THR A 896 47.97 101.54 -47.74
C THR A 896 48.92 102.32 -46.81
N GLY A 897 48.73 102.17 -45.48
CA GLY A 897 49.33 103.03 -44.46
C GLY A 897 48.57 104.33 -44.19
N ASN A 898 47.45 104.60 -44.89
CA ASN A 898 46.59 105.77 -44.65
C ASN A 898 45.17 105.35 -44.23
N VAL A 899 44.98 105.30 -42.91
CA VAL A 899 43.73 104.85 -42.26
C VAL A 899 42.48 105.57 -42.77
N SER A 900 42.57 106.88 -43.07
CA SER A 900 41.41 107.66 -43.52
C SER A 900 40.99 107.27 -44.95
N GLU A 901 41.95 107.05 -45.84
CA GLU A 901 41.67 106.62 -47.22
C GLU A 901 41.21 105.17 -47.27
N ASP A 902 41.80 104.31 -46.44
CA ASP A 902 41.46 102.89 -46.36
C ASP A 902 40.06 102.65 -45.81
N ASN A 903 39.63 103.41 -44.79
CA ASN A 903 38.26 103.38 -44.29
C ASN A 903 37.25 103.85 -45.35
N ALA A 904 37.56 104.91 -46.10
CA ALA A 904 36.70 105.39 -47.18
C ALA A 904 36.62 104.38 -48.33
N TRP A 905 37.73 103.72 -48.66
CA TRP A 905 37.79 102.65 -49.66
C TRP A 905 36.94 101.44 -49.24
N ALA A 906 37.06 100.99 -47.98
CA ALA A 906 36.28 99.86 -47.46
C ALA A 906 34.77 100.13 -47.52
N VAL A 907 34.33 101.36 -47.22
CA VAL A 907 32.92 101.76 -47.37
C VAL A 907 32.48 101.78 -48.83
N LYS A 908 33.31 102.30 -49.75
CA LYS A 908 33.01 102.34 -51.19
C LYS A 908 32.89 100.94 -51.80
N ARG A 909 33.65 99.97 -51.29
CA ARG A 909 33.66 98.58 -51.73
C ARG A 909 32.83 97.65 -50.83
N ALA A 910 32.06 98.20 -49.90
CA ALA A 910 31.10 97.45 -49.10
C ALA A 910 30.09 96.76 -50.03
N GLY A 911 29.94 95.44 -49.89
CA GLY A 911 29.08 94.63 -50.76
C GLY A 911 29.72 94.16 -52.07
N ALA A 912 31.05 94.27 -52.23
CA ALA A 912 31.77 93.60 -53.32
C ALA A 912 31.59 92.07 -53.29
N GLY A 913 31.36 91.51 -52.10
CA GLY A 913 31.17 90.07 -51.93
C GLY A 913 32.43 89.28 -52.26
N LYS A 914 32.24 88.07 -52.79
CA LYS A 914 33.35 87.14 -53.09
C LYS A 914 34.29 87.63 -54.19
N ASN A 915 33.87 88.63 -54.98
CA ASN A 915 34.62 89.15 -56.12
C ASN A 915 34.83 90.65 -55.96
N LEU A 916 36.08 91.09 -55.83
CA LEU A 916 36.47 92.48 -55.69
C LEU A 916 37.19 92.95 -56.97
N PRO A 917 36.50 93.67 -57.88
CA PRO A 917 37.14 94.29 -59.03
C PRO A 917 38.01 95.45 -58.58
N LEU A 918 39.29 95.35 -58.91
CA LEU A 918 40.31 96.35 -58.66
C LEU A 918 40.73 97.03 -59.96
N THR A 919 40.92 98.34 -59.86
CA THR A 919 41.49 99.21 -60.87
C THR A 919 42.55 100.09 -60.22
N ILE A 920 43.26 100.89 -61.02
CA ILE A 920 44.28 101.81 -60.51
C ILE A 920 43.76 102.75 -59.41
N ASP A 921 42.48 103.15 -59.49
CA ASP A 921 41.80 104.00 -58.49
C ASP A 921 41.73 103.33 -57.10
N ASP A 922 41.73 102.00 -57.05
CA ASP A 922 41.66 101.23 -55.81
C ASP A 922 42.99 101.16 -55.07
N LEU A 923 44.09 101.57 -55.71
CA LEU A 923 45.40 101.73 -55.06
C LEU A 923 45.56 103.12 -54.40
N GLY A 924 44.64 104.06 -54.68
CA GLY A 924 44.65 105.42 -54.14
C GLY A 924 45.48 106.40 -54.99
N PRO A 925 45.33 107.72 -54.79
CA PRO A 925 45.92 108.75 -55.67
C PRO A 925 47.45 108.82 -55.63
N ASN A 926 48.09 108.27 -54.59
CA ASN A 926 49.55 108.25 -54.40
C ASN A 926 50.21 106.90 -54.72
N TYR A 927 49.51 106.01 -55.44
CA TYR A 927 49.96 104.64 -55.70
C TYR A 927 51.36 104.53 -56.33
N THR A 928 51.81 105.53 -57.11
CA THR A 928 53.17 105.55 -57.71
C THR A 928 54.31 105.71 -56.70
N ASN A 929 54.01 106.19 -55.47
CA ASN A 929 54.99 106.36 -54.39
C ASN A 929 54.80 105.35 -53.24
N MET A 930 53.80 104.48 -53.33
CA MET A 930 53.52 103.47 -52.32
C MET A 930 54.47 102.28 -52.46
N ARG A 931 54.93 101.75 -51.33
CA ARG A 931 55.82 100.57 -51.31
C ARG A 931 55.06 99.25 -51.24
N VAL A 932 53.87 99.27 -50.64
CA VAL A 932 53.08 98.09 -50.31
C VAL A 932 51.61 98.49 -50.27
N CYS A 933 50.73 97.69 -50.86
CA CYS A 933 49.28 97.78 -50.68
C CYS A 933 48.72 96.39 -50.34
N THR A 934 48.13 96.23 -49.16
CA THR A 934 47.58 94.94 -48.73
C THR A 934 46.07 94.95 -48.80
N PHE A 935 45.48 93.94 -49.45
CA PHE A 935 44.05 93.68 -49.43
C PHE A 935 43.80 92.45 -48.57
N LYS A 936 42.98 92.62 -47.54
CA LYS A 936 42.59 91.55 -46.64
C LYS A 936 41.12 91.20 -46.88
N ALA A 937 40.87 89.91 -47.04
CA ALA A 937 39.55 89.35 -47.04
C ALA A 937 39.27 88.71 -45.68
N GLN A 938 38.05 88.90 -45.17
CA GLN A 938 37.48 88.09 -44.12
C GLN A 938 36.18 87.49 -44.68
N ALA A 939 36.03 86.17 -44.58
CA ALA A 939 34.82 85.48 -44.95
C ALA A 939 34.24 84.77 -43.73
N LEU A 940 32.91 84.79 -43.63
CA LEU A 940 32.16 84.06 -42.64
C LEU A 940 31.30 82.99 -43.33
N LEU A 941 31.40 81.75 -42.84
CA LEU A 941 30.58 80.63 -43.27
C LEU A 941 29.57 80.28 -42.16
N ARG A 942 28.29 80.18 -42.53
CA ARG A 942 27.19 79.89 -41.60
C ARG A 942 26.86 78.39 -41.62
N ASP A 943 27.21 77.67 -40.57
CA ASP A 943 26.97 76.21 -40.43
C ASP A 943 25.74 75.88 -39.57
N GLY A 944 24.79 76.82 -39.45
CA GLY A 944 23.51 76.61 -38.74
C GLY A 944 23.58 76.51 -37.21
N GLN A 945 24.73 76.14 -36.62
CA GLN A 945 24.96 76.09 -35.16
C GLN A 945 26.13 76.97 -34.69
N GLN A 946 27.16 77.16 -35.53
CA GLN A 946 28.32 78.03 -35.28
C GLN A 946 28.68 78.81 -36.56
N PHE A 947 29.47 79.87 -36.41
CA PHE A 947 30.01 80.66 -37.51
C PHE A 947 31.50 80.38 -37.62
N GLU A 948 31.93 79.87 -38.76
CA GLU A 948 33.35 79.73 -39.08
C GLU A 948 33.83 81.02 -39.73
N VAL A 949 34.92 81.60 -39.23
CA VAL A 949 35.48 82.85 -39.74
C VAL A 949 36.92 82.61 -40.15
N ALA A 950 37.23 82.89 -41.41
CA ALA A 950 38.58 82.79 -41.93
C ALA A 950 39.00 84.13 -42.54
N GLU A 951 40.29 84.44 -42.41
CA GLU A 951 40.89 85.63 -42.95
C GLU A 951 42.12 85.26 -43.77
N ASN A 952 42.33 85.96 -44.87
CA ASN A 952 43.57 85.90 -45.61
C ASN A 952 43.84 87.26 -46.23
N PHE A 953 45.08 87.51 -46.64
CA PHE A 953 45.48 88.78 -47.25
C PHE A 953 46.43 88.54 -48.40
N VAL A 954 46.43 89.49 -49.33
CA VAL A 954 47.43 89.57 -50.39
C VAL A 954 48.00 90.96 -50.44
N THR A 955 49.29 91.04 -50.72
CA THR A 955 50.06 92.26 -50.73
C THR A 955 50.65 92.47 -52.12
N PHE A 956 50.41 93.65 -52.68
CA PHE A 956 50.96 94.11 -53.95
C PHE A 956 52.12 95.07 -53.75
#